data_AF-A0A939ITB2-F1
#
_entry.id   AF-A0A939ITB2-F1
#
_cell.length_a   1.000
_cell.length_b   1.000
_cell.length_c   1.000
_cell.angle_alpha   90.00
_cell.angle_beta   90.00
_cell.angle_gamma   90.00
#
_symmetry.space_group_name_H-M   'P 1'
#
loop_
_entity.id
_entity.type
_entity.pdbx_description
1 polymer ?
#
loop_
_entity_poly.entity_id
_entity_poly.type
_entity_poly.pdbx_seq_one_letter_code
_entity_poly.pdbx_strand_id
1 'polypeptide(L)'
;MRVVRIRSVVVGFLVLLGGCASFDVTQLPSQSYNHRVQFLVMHFTAIDYQASVGALVEGRHVSSHYLIPERFDASYPHDELKVFQLVDEQDRAWHAGSSYWQGRQDLNDQSIGIEIVNVPRCERPMGHHFMDPAASAEHGDGRLCLFPDYDPEQIKLLVKLSKEILARHPDIGPTQVIGHSDITPSRKNDPGPRFPWYQLYKEGIGAWYDNDTVNHYWQIFSLAPPSLGLMQRALRSYGYGISETGRIDRQTIDTLSAFQMHFLPWHVTGEATDKTAATLFALLDKYFPDKLAALMARYELELVPADEKVPQVMLGQVDEIFPEPQPSERKWVNDRRLFKAYAGRGEIIIDSLEATQADIYINGEKLNITQPFDLNQQYQYSLARRTREGFNTLRVENVQPEGASLRIRIPYPRLEPLSGKPYDFSAVDDLIRDEIAQGFPGAVLLVVKDGKIVKESAYGYQQLFDQSGVRLANPLPMRVDTLFDMASNTKMYATNFALMKLVTEGKLDLNQPISTYIGEYTGGGRGARQVKDLLTHTAGYGPEVRFFTRDNELGETFFSQAKSHTEKLLLTRVPFETGRDIRPVYSDTDYMILGILIERITGMALDKYVETQLYQPLGLSHTLFNPLKKGFVKGQFAATEIQGNTRGGRLQFDNVRNYVLQGEVHDEKAYYSMGGVSGHAGLFSRAGDMGVLMQVLLNRGGYGDTQLFSPSVLDQFSKASDADITLGLGWRRAGNGERRWHFGPYASPQAIGHTGWTGTVTVVDPAYDLAIVLLTNRKHSHITEKEDKNLVFAGDEYELGRYGSIVSLVYEAVLHE
;
A
#
# COMPACT_ATOMS: atom_id res chain seq x y z
N MET A 1 19.02 86.30 -14.99
CA MET A 1 19.84 87.54 -14.88
C MET A 1 21.24 87.21 -15.39
N ARG A 2 21.82 88.04 -16.29
CA ARG A 2 23.22 88.11 -16.80
C ARG A 2 24.11 86.83 -16.84
N VAL A 3 24.55 86.34 -18.02
CA VAL A 3 25.72 86.81 -18.83
C VAL A 3 27.06 86.40 -18.18
N VAL A 4 27.75 85.34 -18.66
CA VAL A 4 28.76 85.32 -19.77
C VAL A 4 30.10 85.97 -19.37
N ARG A 5 31.26 85.28 -19.37
CA ARG A 5 32.20 85.00 -20.51
C ARG A 5 33.20 83.91 -20.07
N ILE A 6 33.64 82.89 -20.83
CA ILE A 6 34.20 82.78 -22.21
C ILE A 6 35.57 83.50 -22.39
N ARG A 7 36.66 82.74 -22.63
CA ARG A 7 37.46 82.70 -23.90
C ARG A 7 38.75 81.85 -23.71
N SER A 8 39.00 80.77 -24.47
CA SER A 8 39.41 80.64 -25.90
C SER A 8 40.95 80.77 -26.09
N VAL A 9 41.63 80.31 -27.17
CA VAL A 9 41.27 80.10 -28.60
C VAL A 9 42.24 79.08 -29.29
N VAL A 10 41.99 78.79 -30.60
CA VAL A 10 42.91 78.30 -31.68
C VAL A 10 43.22 76.77 -31.69
N VAL A 11 43.32 76.03 -32.82
CA VAL A 11 42.77 76.01 -34.22
C VAL A 11 43.20 74.65 -34.85
N GLY A 12 42.64 74.04 -35.91
CA GLY A 12 41.49 74.34 -36.80
C GLY A 12 41.65 73.74 -38.22
N PHE A 13 40.54 73.57 -38.97
CA PHE A 13 40.42 73.22 -40.42
C PHE A 13 40.72 71.75 -40.87
N LEU A 14 39.72 70.97 -41.32
CA LEU A 14 39.07 70.88 -42.68
C LEU A 14 39.88 69.97 -43.65
N VAL A 15 39.36 68.94 -44.35
CA VAL A 15 38.15 68.83 -45.22
C VAL A 15 37.70 67.35 -45.43
N LEU A 16 36.37 67.08 -45.31
CA LEU A 16 35.46 66.17 -46.08
C LEU A 16 36.01 64.84 -46.70
N LEU A 17 35.38 63.66 -46.56
CA LEU A 17 34.03 63.27 -47.02
C LEU A 17 33.71 61.79 -46.64
N GLY A 18 32.44 61.42 -46.48
CA GLY A 18 31.99 60.03 -46.26
C GLY A 18 30.69 59.97 -45.46
N GLY A 19 29.54 60.05 -46.13
CA GLY A 19 28.26 60.25 -45.47
C GLY A 19 27.54 58.97 -45.05
N CYS A 20 26.91 59.03 -43.87
CA CYS A 20 25.64 58.36 -43.61
C CYS A 20 24.63 59.45 -43.25
N ALA A 21 23.56 59.58 -44.05
CA ALA A 21 22.42 60.39 -43.65
C ALA A 21 21.69 59.61 -42.53
N SER A 22 21.96 59.96 -41.28
CA SER A 22 21.15 59.50 -40.16
C SER A 22 19.73 60.01 -40.36
N PHE A 23 18.82 59.10 -40.72
CA PHE A 23 17.40 59.40 -40.81
C PHE A 23 16.95 59.88 -39.42
N ASP A 24 16.33 61.07 -39.35
CA ASP A 24 16.03 61.74 -38.09
C ASP A 24 14.80 61.08 -37.43
N VAL A 25 15.02 59.93 -36.78
CA VAL A 25 13.97 59.14 -36.13
C VAL A 25 13.64 59.78 -34.78
N THR A 26 12.56 60.56 -34.75
CA THR A 26 11.96 61.07 -33.51
C THR A 26 11.56 59.90 -32.61
N GLN A 27 12.24 59.76 -31.48
CA GLN A 27 11.95 58.70 -30.51
C GLN A 27 10.69 59.03 -29.71
N LEU A 28 9.69 58.15 -29.79
CA LEU A 28 8.46 58.18 -29.00
C LEU A 28 8.31 56.81 -28.31
N PRO A 29 9.05 56.55 -27.22
CA PRO A 29 9.05 55.24 -26.57
C PRO A 29 7.66 54.92 -26.00
N SER A 30 7.18 53.71 -26.30
CA SER A 30 6.00 53.11 -25.67
C SER A 30 6.26 52.89 -24.18
N GLN A 31 5.22 52.91 -23.34
CA GLN A 31 5.31 52.38 -21.97
C GLN A 31 5.09 50.85 -21.92
N SER A 32 4.68 50.23 -23.03
CA SER A 32 4.55 48.79 -23.19
C SER A 32 5.74 48.27 -24.01
N TYR A 33 6.85 48.01 -23.31
CA TYR A 33 8.04 47.32 -23.82
C TYR A 33 8.80 46.66 -22.67
N ASN A 34 9.59 45.64 -22.99
CA ASN A 34 10.52 44.95 -22.10
C ASN A 34 11.88 44.78 -22.81
N HIS A 35 12.93 44.44 -22.07
CA HIS A 35 14.25 44.14 -22.61
C HIS A 35 14.30 42.78 -23.32
N ARG A 36 15.21 42.64 -24.29
CA ARG A 36 15.40 41.40 -25.08
C ARG A 36 16.06 40.28 -24.28
N VAL A 37 17.06 40.62 -23.47
CA VAL A 37 17.72 39.67 -22.56
C VAL A 37 16.83 39.49 -21.34
N GLN A 38 16.48 38.25 -21.04
CA GLN A 38 15.52 37.88 -20.00
C GLN A 38 16.00 36.72 -19.12
N PHE A 39 17.13 36.07 -19.46
CA PHE A 39 17.71 34.98 -18.66
C PHE A 39 19.22 35.13 -18.49
N LEU A 40 19.73 34.57 -17.40
CA LEU A 40 21.15 34.39 -17.14
C LEU A 40 21.41 32.89 -16.94
N VAL A 41 22.17 32.28 -17.85
CA VAL A 41 22.44 30.84 -17.86
C VAL A 41 23.85 30.57 -17.39
N MET A 42 23.96 29.69 -16.39
CA MET A 42 25.22 29.23 -15.80
C MET A 42 25.61 27.89 -16.42
N HIS A 43 26.87 27.79 -16.83
CA HIS A 43 27.44 26.59 -17.47
C HIS A 43 28.72 26.15 -16.76
N PHE A 44 29.14 24.91 -17.02
CA PHE A 44 30.56 24.56 -16.95
C PHE A 44 31.07 24.12 -18.32
N THR A 45 32.36 24.32 -18.53
CA THR A 45 33.03 23.96 -19.79
C THR A 45 33.29 22.46 -19.94
N ALA A 46 33.41 21.73 -18.83
CA ALA A 46 33.80 20.32 -18.72
C ALA A 46 35.23 19.98 -19.22
N ILE A 47 35.99 21.01 -19.60
CA ILE A 47 37.34 20.93 -20.18
C ILE A 47 38.19 22.08 -19.61
N ASP A 48 39.51 21.96 -19.67
CA ASP A 48 40.43 23.01 -19.20
C ASP A 48 40.27 24.35 -19.96
N TYR A 49 40.87 25.40 -19.42
CA TYR A 49 40.79 26.76 -19.96
C TYR A 49 41.28 26.85 -21.40
N GLN A 50 42.41 26.22 -21.76
CA GLN A 50 42.91 26.26 -23.13
C GLN A 50 41.95 25.58 -24.11
N ALA A 51 41.43 24.41 -23.76
CA ALA A 51 40.41 23.72 -24.55
C ALA A 51 39.10 24.51 -24.61
N SER A 52 38.73 25.20 -23.54
CA SER A 52 37.54 26.08 -23.46
C SER A 52 37.67 27.28 -24.40
N VAL A 53 38.83 27.94 -24.44
CA VAL A 53 39.11 29.02 -25.40
C VAL A 53 39.06 28.49 -26.84
N GLY A 54 39.68 27.35 -27.12
CA GLY A 54 39.59 26.70 -28.44
C GLY A 54 38.15 26.38 -28.86
N ALA A 55 37.31 25.90 -27.94
CA ALA A 55 35.92 25.57 -28.22
C ALA A 55 35.02 26.81 -28.42
N LEU A 56 35.17 27.84 -27.58
CA LEU A 56 34.25 28.99 -27.50
C LEU A 56 34.68 30.19 -28.35
N VAL A 57 35.96 30.29 -28.74
CA VAL A 57 36.52 31.42 -29.52
C VAL A 57 36.98 30.99 -30.91
N GLU A 58 37.68 29.85 -31.02
CA GLU A 58 38.22 29.36 -32.31
C GLU A 58 37.24 28.42 -33.03
N GLY A 59 36.35 27.78 -32.27
CA GLY A 59 35.28 26.92 -32.76
C GLY A 59 34.19 27.66 -33.55
N ARG A 60 33.37 26.89 -34.29
CA ARG A 60 32.31 27.43 -35.17
C ARG A 60 30.89 27.01 -34.79
N HIS A 61 30.70 26.38 -33.63
CA HIS A 61 29.46 25.67 -33.29
C HIS A 61 28.84 26.07 -31.94
N VAL A 62 29.64 26.57 -30.99
CA VAL A 62 29.20 27.02 -29.66
C VAL A 62 29.97 28.28 -29.27
N SER A 63 29.37 29.12 -28.43
CA SER A 63 30.00 30.33 -27.86
C SER A 63 29.21 30.79 -26.64
N SER A 64 29.86 31.48 -25.71
CA SER A 64 29.22 32.11 -24.54
C SER A 64 29.46 33.62 -24.55
N HIS A 65 28.80 34.36 -23.66
CA HIS A 65 29.08 35.79 -23.46
C HIS A 65 30.31 35.98 -22.58
N TYR A 66 30.47 35.15 -21.55
CA TYR A 66 31.56 35.22 -20.59
C TYR A 66 32.23 33.87 -20.35
N LEU A 67 33.52 33.90 -19.99
CA LEU A 67 34.31 32.76 -19.52
C LEU A 67 35.05 33.13 -18.22
N ILE A 68 34.97 32.28 -17.20
CA ILE A 68 35.68 32.43 -15.91
C ILE A 68 36.61 31.22 -15.66
N PRO A 69 37.95 31.40 -15.67
CA PRO A 69 38.92 30.32 -15.41
C PRO A 69 38.96 29.86 -13.94
N GLU A 70 39.73 28.80 -13.67
CA GLU A 70 40.05 28.27 -12.33
C GLU A 70 41.52 28.56 -11.97
N ARG A 71 41.85 28.90 -10.70
CA ARG A 71 43.22 29.30 -10.31
C ARG A 71 44.29 28.21 -10.47
N PHE A 72 43.90 26.95 -10.42
CA PHE A 72 44.82 25.81 -10.44
C PHE A 72 44.78 25.02 -11.75
N ASP A 73 44.15 25.58 -12.78
CA ASP A 73 44.21 25.07 -14.14
C ASP A 73 45.60 25.33 -14.73
N ALA A 74 46.34 24.24 -15.02
CA ALA A 74 47.68 24.31 -15.59
C ALA A 74 47.74 24.92 -17.01
N SER A 75 46.61 25.07 -17.68
CA SER A 75 46.48 25.68 -19.00
C SER A 75 46.15 27.19 -18.96
N TYR A 76 45.83 27.74 -17.78
CA TYR A 76 45.53 29.17 -17.61
C TYR A 76 46.83 30.00 -17.46
N PRO A 77 47.13 30.97 -18.35
CA PRO A 77 48.44 31.60 -18.44
C PRO A 77 48.63 32.85 -17.55
N HIS A 78 47.84 33.02 -16.49
CA HIS A 78 47.88 34.21 -15.63
C HIS A 78 47.80 33.86 -14.14
N ASP A 79 48.56 34.57 -13.31
CA ASP A 79 48.60 34.37 -11.86
C ASP A 79 47.30 34.81 -11.13
N GLU A 80 46.49 35.66 -11.77
CA GLU A 80 45.21 36.16 -11.25
C GLU A 80 44.05 35.80 -12.18
N LEU A 81 42.92 35.40 -11.59
CA LEU A 81 41.70 35.14 -12.35
C LEU A 81 41.12 36.43 -12.95
N LYS A 82 40.70 36.34 -14.21
CA LYS A 82 40.05 37.40 -14.96
C LYS A 82 38.75 36.87 -15.56
N VAL A 83 37.74 37.72 -15.63
CA VAL A 83 36.54 37.46 -16.43
C VAL A 83 36.85 37.86 -17.87
N PHE A 84 36.63 36.95 -18.81
CA PHE A 84 36.77 37.23 -20.24
C PHE A 84 35.38 37.40 -20.86
N GLN A 85 35.15 38.51 -21.57
CA GLN A 85 33.98 38.66 -22.42
C GLN A 85 34.32 38.16 -23.82
N LEU A 86 33.55 37.20 -24.33
CA LEU A 86 33.77 36.57 -25.64
C LEU A 86 32.79 37.11 -26.69
N VAL A 87 31.57 37.48 -26.28
CA VAL A 87 30.50 38.04 -27.13
C VAL A 87 29.86 39.25 -26.40
N ASP A 88 29.48 40.28 -27.15
CA ASP A 88 28.75 41.44 -26.59
C ASP A 88 27.37 41.01 -26.08
N GLU A 89 26.88 41.60 -24.97
CA GLU A 89 25.55 41.26 -24.41
C GLU A 89 24.39 41.60 -25.36
N GLN A 90 24.62 42.44 -26.37
CA GLN A 90 23.63 42.76 -27.42
C GLN A 90 23.61 41.74 -28.56
N ASP A 91 24.68 40.95 -28.71
CA ASP A 91 24.83 39.91 -29.73
C ASP A 91 24.42 38.53 -29.20
N ARG A 92 23.99 37.65 -30.10
CA ARG A 92 23.66 36.26 -29.76
C ARG A 92 24.92 35.42 -29.65
N ALA A 93 25.18 34.88 -28.46
CA ALA A 93 26.07 33.74 -28.26
C ALA A 93 25.30 32.41 -28.36
N TRP A 94 25.98 31.33 -28.75
CA TRP A 94 25.39 30.00 -28.99
C TRP A 94 25.70 29.02 -27.86
N HIS A 95 25.18 29.29 -26.66
CA HIS A 95 25.44 28.49 -25.45
C HIS A 95 24.29 27.54 -25.11
N ALA A 96 23.05 28.02 -25.11
CA ALA A 96 21.87 27.26 -24.69
C ALA A 96 21.53 26.12 -25.68
N GLY A 97 21.64 26.35 -26.98
CA GLY A 97 21.13 25.44 -28.03
C GLY A 97 19.61 25.24 -27.96
N SER A 98 19.11 24.08 -28.41
CA SER A 98 17.69 23.71 -28.23
C SER A 98 17.39 23.61 -26.73
N SER A 99 16.52 24.50 -26.27
CA SER A 99 16.33 24.83 -24.85
C SER A 99 14.91 25.35 -24.61
N TYR A 100 14.40 25.19 -23.39
CA TYR A 100 13.12 25.72 -22.95
C TYR A 100 13.19 26.22 -21.51
N TRP A 101 12.61 27.39 -21.24
CA TRP A 101 12.31 27.84 -19.88
C TRP A 101 11.08 28.75 -19.87
N GLN A 102 10.16 28.52 -18.91
CA GLN A 102 9.01 29.38 -18.63
C GLN A 102 8.19 29.79 -19.88
N GLY A 103 7.98 28.84 -20.80
CA GLY A 103 7.20 29.07 -22.03
C GLY A 103 8.01 29.60 -23.21
N ARG A 104 9.30 29.91 -23.03
CA ARG A 104 10.21 30.34 -24.12
C ARG A 104 11.04 29.16 -24.62
N GLN A 105 11.38 29.21 -25.90
CA GLN A 105 12.25 28.26 -26.59
C GLN A 105 13.47 29.00 -27.19
N ASP A 106 14.52 28.26 -27.53
CA ASP A 106 15.72 28.77 -28.20
C ASP A 106 16.37 29.97 -27.49
N LEU A 107 16.69 29.79 -26.21
CA LEU A 107 17.05 30.86 -25.28
C LEU A 107 18.27 31.70 -25.71
N ASN A 108 19.14 31.20 -26.60
CA ASN A 108 20.32 31.91 -27.11
C ASN A 108 20.03 33.39 -27.49
N ASP A 109 18.87 33.66 -28.07
CA ASP A 109 18.47 34.99 -28.54
C ASP A 109 18.01 35.96 -27.43
N GLN A 110 17.89 35.47 -26.19
CA GLN A 110 17.28 36.15 -25.04
C GLN A 110 18.03 35.89 -23.72
N SER A 111 19.23 35.32 -23.75
CA SER A 111 19.98 34.95 -22.54
C SER A 111 21.46 35.28 -22.62
N ILE A 112 22.02 35.71 -21.49
CA ILE A 112 23.46 35.83 -21.29
C ILE A 112 23.98 34.49 -20.73
N GLY A 113 25.04 33.96 -21.31
CA GLY A 113 25.67 32.70 -20.89
C GLY A 113 27.03 32.92 -20.26
N ILE A 114 27.23 32.41 -19.04
CA ILE A 114 28.52 32.43 -18.34
C ILE A 114 29.07 30.99 -18.30
N GLU A 115 30.18 30.79 -18.99
CA GLU A 115 30.98 29.57 -18.95
C GLU A 115 31.99 29.63 -17.80
N ILE A 116 32.10 28.53 -17.06
CA ILE A 116 32.91 28.45 -15.85
C ILE A 116 33.81 27.22 -16.00
N VAL A 117 35.12 27.42 -15.96
CA VAL A 117 36.07 26.31 -16.10
C VAL A 117 35.96 25.42 -14.88
N ASN A 118 35.37 24.24 -15.08
CA ASN A 118 35.22 23.21 -14.06
C ASN A 118 35.10 21.84 -14.73
N VAL A 119 35.87 20.85 -14.28
CA VAL A 119 36.11 19.60 -15.03
C VAL A 119 35.63 18.36 -14.24
N PRO A 120 34.40 17.88 -14.46
CA PRO A 120 33.90 16.67 -13.80
C PRO A 120 34.55 15.40 -14.38
N ARG A 121 34.88 14.45 -13.50
CA ARG A 121 35.45 13.16 -13.89
C ARG A 121 34.34 12.12 -14.03
N CYS A 122 34.03 11.72 -15.26
CA CYS A 122 33.01 10.71 -15.53
C CYS A 122 33.63 9.39 -15.99
N GLU A 123 33.33 8.31 -15.28
CA GLU A 123 33.72 6.95 -15.63
C GLU A 123 32.53 6.17 -16.23
N ARG A 124 32.85 5.23 -17.12
CA ARG A 124 31.91 4.24 -17.67
C ARG A 124 32.46 2.84 -17.36
N PRO A 125 31.66 1.89 -16.86
CA PRO A 125 32.11 0.52 -16.65
C PRO A 125 32.45 -0.14 -18.00
N MET A 126 33.60 -0.81 -18.06
CA MET A 126 34.01 -1.55 -19.27
C MET A 126 33.05 -2.72 -19.51
N GLY A 127 32.46 -2.81 -20.71
CA GLY A 127 31.67 -3.99 -21.11
C GLY A 127 30.77 -3.83 -22.33
N HIS A 128 30.22 -2.63 -22.59
CA HIS A 128 29.21 -2.43 -23.64
C HIS A 128 29.76 -1.73 -24.88
N HIS A 129 30.39 -2.50 -25.77
CA HIS A 129 30.98 -1.99 -27.03
C HIS A 129 30.00 -1.80 -28.20
N PHE A 130 28.70 -2.03 -28.01
CA PHE A 130 27.68 -1.89 -29.05
C PHE A 130 26.37 -1.32 -28.51
N MET A 131 26.21 0.02 -28.48
CA MET A 131 24.90 0.67 -28.41
C MET A 131 24.86 2.08 -29.03
N ASP A 132 23.62 2.47 -29.34
CA ASP A 132 23.06 3.67 -29.99
C ASP A 132 23.78 5.02 -29.70
N PRO A 133 23.93 5.93 -30.69
CA PRO A 133 24.28 7.34 -30.46
C PRO A 133 23.47 8.06 -29.36
N ALA A 134 22.21 7.68 -29.10
CA ALA A 134 21.42 8.20 -27.99
C ALA A 134 22.05 7.91 -26.61
N ALA A 135 22.82 6.82 -26.46
CA ALA A 135 23.58 6.50 -25.25
C ALA A 135 24.86 7.35 -25.07
N SER A 136 25.13 8.30 -25.97
CA SER A 136 26.21 9.29 -25.81
C SER A 136 25.84 10.52 -24.96
N ALA A 137 24.56 10.67 -24.60
CA ALA A 137 24.10 11.75 -23.73
C ALA A 137 24.87 11.82 -22.40
N GLU A 138 24.93 13.02 -21.80
CA GLU A 138 25.56 13.22 -20.48
C GLU A 138 24.91 12.40 -19.36
N HIS A 139 23.67 11.93 -19.57
CA HIS A 139 22.84 11.17 -18.64
C HIS A 139 22.66 9.67 -18.97
N GLY A 140 23.44 9.12 -19.89
CA GLY A 140 23.31 7.71 -20.29
C GLY A 140 23.48 6.72 -19.13
N ASP A 141 22.62 5.70 -19.06
CA ASP A 141 22.64 4.70 -17.99
C ASP A 141 24.02 4.04 -17.86
N GLY A 142 24.59 4.07 -16.65
CA GLY A 142 25.93 3.56 -16.36
C GLY A 142 27.08 4.58 -16.41
N ARG A 143 26.82 5.90 -16.46
CA ARG A 143 27.87 6.93 -16.32
C ARG A 143 27.95 7.44 -14.87
N LEU A 144 29.05 7.16 -14.17
CA LEU A 144 29.32 7.70 -12.83
C LEU A 144 30.16 8.97 -12.95
N CYS A 145 29.61 10.14 -12.60
CA CYS A 145 30.32 11.42 -12.64
C CYS A 145 30.66 11.92 -11.23
N LEU A 146 31.94 12.21 -10.99
CA LEU A 146 32.46 12.93 -9.83
C LEU A 146 32.63 14.40 -10.20
N PHE A 147 31.80 15.26 -9.62
CA PHE A 147 31.86 16.71 -9.81
C PHE A 147 32.78 17.33 -8.74
N PRO A 148 33.84 18.07 -9.12
CA PRO A 148 34.65 18.84 -8.18
C PRO A 148 33.90 20.09 -7.66
N ASP A 149 34.41 20.65 -6.57
CA ASP A 149 33.97 21.94 -6.04
C ASP A 149 34.54 23.10 -6.88
N TYR A 150 33.71 24.13 -7.10
CA TYR A 150 34.12 25.35 -7.78
C TYR A 150 35.10 26.17 -6.93
N ASP A 151 36.07 26.82 -7.59
CA ASP A 151 37.07 27.65 -6.91
C ASP A 151 36.40 28.87 -6.21
N PRO A 152 36.62 29.08 -4.90
CA PRO A 152 36.06 30.23 -4.18
C PRO A 152 36.36 31.60 -4.80
N GLU A 153 37.49 31.81 -5.48
CA GLU A 153 37.75 33.10 -6.17
C GLU A 153 37.00 33.20 -7.51
N GLN A 154 36.86 32.09 -8.23
CA GLN A 154 36.03 31.99 -9.43
C GLN A 154 34.56 32.32 -9.09
N ILE A 155 34.04 31.81 -7.97
CA ILE A 155 32.69 32.12 -7.48
C ILE A 155 32.54 33.58 -7.02
N LYS A 156 33.57 34.22 -6.44
CA LYS A 156 33.53 35.67 -6.15
C LYS A 156 33.43 36.51 -7.43
N LEU A 157 34.21 36.16 -8.46
CA LEU A 157 34.12 36.83 -9.77
C LEU A 157 32.74 36.62 -10.40
N LEU A 158 32.20 35.41 -10.34
CA LEU A 158 30.85 35.08 -10.80
C LEU A 158 29.77 35.91 -10.10
N VAL A 159 29.84 36.04 -8.77
CA VAL A 159 28.89 36.87 -7.99
C VAL A 159 28.97 38.34 -8.42
N LYS A 160 30.18 38.88 -8.57
CA LYS A 160 30.37 40.26 -9.03
C LYS A 160 29.80 40.47 -10.44
N LEU A 161 30.18 39.61 -11.38
CA LEU A 161 29.74 39.65 -12.77
C LEU A 161 28.20 39.54 -12.87
N SER A 162 27.61 38.57 -12.16
CA SER A 162 26.16 38.35 -12.15
C SER A 162 25.41 39.58 -11.62
N LYS A 163 25.88 40.21 -10.54
CA LYS A 163 25.30 41.48 -10.04
C LYS A 163 25.37 42.61 -11.06
N GLU A 164 26.49 42.74 -11.76
CA GLU A 164 26.65 43.75 -12.80
C GLU A 164 25.77 43.49 -14.03
N ILE A 165 25.58 42.22 -14.43
CA ILE A 165 24.65 41.81 -15.49
C ILE A 165 23.20 42.11 -15.08
N LEU A 166 22.76 41.67 -13.91
CA LEU A 166 21.39 41.88 -13.41
C LEU A 166 21.07 43.38 -13.23
N ALA A 167 22.07 44.21 -12.90
CA ALA A 167 21.91 45.66 -12.85
C ALA A 167 21.77 46.32 -14.25
N ARG A 168 22.31 45.70 -15.31
CA ARG A 168 22.11 46.13 -16.71
C ARG A 168 20.80 45.62 -17.30
N HIS A 169 20.35 44.43 -16.89
CA HIS A 169 19.16 43.75 -17.41
C HIS A 169 18.14 43.49 -16.28
N PRO A 170 17.44 44.53 -15.81
CA PRO A 170 16.57 44.45 -14.62
C PRO A 170 15.33 43.54 -14.81
N ASP A 171 15.01 43.16 -16.05
CA ASP A 171 13.93 42.23 -16.38
C ASP A 171 14.28 40.75 -16.07
N ILE A 172 15.56 40.45 -15.77
CA ILE A 172 15.99 39.10 -15.35
C ILE A 172 15.62 38.90 -13.87
N GLY A 173 14.46 38.29 -13.63
CA GLY A 173 14.01 37.93 -12.29
C GLY A 173 14.79 36.76 -11.65
N PRO A 174 14.60 36.49 -10.35
CA PRO A 174 15.28 35.39 -9.65
C PRO A 174 15.09 34.02 -10.29
N THR A 175 13.91 33.74 -10.85
CA THR A 175 13.60 32.46 -11.50
C THR A 175 14.14 32.34 -12.92
N GLN A 176 14.84 33.36 -13.41
CA GLN A 176 15.45 33.43 -14.74
C GLN A 176 16.98 33.33 -14.69
N VAL A 177 17.56 33.16 -13.50
CA VAL A 177 18.95 32.73 -13.31
C VAL A 177 18.97 31.22 -13.11
N ILE A 178 19.53 30.49 -14.07
CA ILE A 178 19.29 29.04 -14.26
C ILE A 178 20.54 28.32 -14.77
N GLY A 179 20.62 27.01 -14.56
CA GLY A 179 21.67 26.17 -15.15
C GLY A 179 21.34 25.73 -16.56
N HIS A 180 22.34 25.28 -17.34
CA HIS A 180 22.08 24.64 -18.63
C HIS A 180 21.22 23.38 -18.46
N SER A 181 21.44 22.63 -17.39
CA SER A 181 20.62 21.48 -16.95
C SER A 181 19.14 21.79 -16.87
N ASP A 182 18.77 23.00 -16.47
CA ASP A 182 17.37 23.34 -16.21
C ASP A 182 16.60 23.55 -17.51
N ILE A 183 17.30 24.08 -18.52
CA ILE A 183 16.72 24.46 -19.81
C ILE A 183 16.81 23.34 -20.86
N THR A 184 17.60 22.29 -20.63
CA THR A 184 17.69 21.11 -21.50
C THR A 184 17.97 19.82 -20.71
N PRO A 185 17.10 19.41 -19.75
CA PRO A 185 17.41 18.37 -18.77
C PRO A 185 17.89 17.05 -19.35
N SER A 186 17.25 16.52 -20.40
CA SER A 186 17.63 15.25 -21.01
C SER A 186 18.94 15.27 -21.81
N ARG A 187 19.59 16.43 -21.97
CA ARG A 187 20.83 16.60 -22.75
C ARG A 187 22.02 17.04 -21.91
N LYS A 188 21.79 17.90 -20.91
CA LYS A 188 22.87 18.56 -20.15
C LYS A 188 22.75 18.37 -18.65
N ASN A 189 23.91 18.29 -17.99
CA ASN A 189 24.01 18.24 -16.52
C ASN A 189 24.80 19.41 -15.90
N ASP A 190 25.30 20.34 -16.69
CA ASP A 190 26.02 21.53 -16.20
C ASP A 190 25.05 22.63 -15.68
N PRO A 191 25.41 23.38 -14.62
CA PRO A 191 26.68 23.43 -13.91
C PRO A 191 26.86 22.35 -12.82
N GLY A 192 25.96 21.36 -12.73
CA GLY A 192 26.10 20.19 -11.87
C GLY A 192 25.82 20.40 -10.37
N PRO A 193 25.76 19.31 -9.59
CA PRO A 193 25.32 19.32 -8.19
C PRO A 193 26.28 20.01 -7.21
N ARG A 194 27.47 20.42 -7.63
CA ARG A 194 28.42 21.16 -6.78
C ARG A 194 28.40 22.67 -7.05
N PHE A 195 27.56 23.14 -7.96
CA PHE A 195 27.41 24.58 -8.20
C PHE A 195 26.73 25.27 -7.02
N PRO A 196 27.25 26.39 -6.50
CA PRO A 196 26.85 26.93 -5.20
C PRO A 196 25.61 27.84 -5.29
N TRP A 197 24.50 27.33 -5.83
CA TRP A 197 23.24 28.07 -6.01
C TRP A 197 22.78 28.84 -4.76
N TYR A 198 22.81 28.20 -3.58
CA TYR A 198 22.44 28.85 -2.33
C TYR A 198 23.39 30.00 -1.92
N GLN A 199 24.67 29.95 -2.32
CA GLN A 199 25.60 31.07 -2.10
C GLN A 199 25.24 32.26 -2.99
N LEU A 200 24.92 32.03 -4.26
CA LEU A 200 24.45 33.06 -5.18
C LEU A 200 23.14 33.69 -4.69
N TYR A 201 22.18 32.88 -4.23
CA TYR A 201 20.92 33.39 -3.68
C TYR A 201 21.12 34.32 -2.47
N LYS A 202 22.01 33.98 -1.53
CA LYS A 202 22.35 34.86 -0.39
C LYS A 202 22.96 36.20 -0.83
N GLU A 203 23.60 36.22 -2.00
CA GLU A 203 24.13 37.43 -2.63
C GLU A 203 23.06 38.19 -3.46
N GLY A 204 21.82 37.70 -3.53
CA GLY A 204 20.73 38.30 -4.30
C GLY A 204 20.66 37.85 -5.77
N ILE A 205 21.31 36.73 -6.11
CA ILE A 205 21.38 36.19 -7.48
C ILE A 205 20.60 34.88 -7.54
N GLY A 206 19.55 34.84 -8.36
CA GLY A 206 18.75 33.63 -8.59
C GLY A 206 17.75 33.29 -7.48
N ALA A 207 17.04 32.19 -7.67
CA ALA A 207 15.97 31.74 -6.80
C ALA A 207 16.44 30.76 -5.72
N TRP A 208 15.85 30.84 -4.53
CA TRP A 208 15.89 29.79 -3.52
C TRP A 208 14.61 29.81 -2.67
N TYR A 209 14.29 28.66 -2.07
CA TYR A 209 13.12 28.47 -1.21
C TYR A 209 13.38 28.93 0.23
N ASP A 210 12.33 29.08 1.03
CA ASP A 210 12.46 29.29 2.48
C ASP A 210 12.25 27.96 3.23
N ASN A 211 13.12 27.67 4.20
CA ASN A 211 13.16 26.38 4.87
C ASN A 211 11.85 26.04 5.61
N ASP A 212 11.19 27.03 6.22
CA ASP A 212 9.94 26.82 6.95
C ASP A 212 8.79 26.49 6.00
N THR A 213 8.75 27.10 4.81
CA THR A 213 7.78 26.77 3.75
C THR A 213 8.03 25.36 3.19
N VAL A 214 9.29 24.94 3.01
CA VAL A 214 9.61 23.54 2.68
C VAL A 214 9.15 22.61 3.78
N ASN A 215 9.39 22.92 5.05
CA ASN A 215 8.92 22.09 6.17
C ASN A 215 7.39 21.99 6.21
N HIS A 216 6.66 23.07 5.88
CA HIS A 216 5.21 23.07 5.77
C HIS A 216 4.70 22.12 4.68
N TYR A 217 5.18 22.25 3.44
CA TYR A 217 4.79 21.34 2.35
C TYR A 217 5.30 19.91 2.58
N TRP A 218 6.43 19.73 3.27
CA TRP A 218 6.94 18.40 3.59
C TRP A 218 6.04 17.69 4.59
N GLN A 219 5.53 18.38 5.62
CA GLN A 219 4.52 17.82 6.53
C GLN A 219 3.23 17.39 5.79
N ILE A 220 2.82 18.14 4.77
CA ILE A 220 1.65 17.81 3.94
C ILE A 220 1.95 16.57 3.06
N PHE A 221 3.05 16.58 2.31
CA PHE A 221 3.35 15.55 1.32
C PHE A 221 3.96 14.26 1.88
N SER A 222 4.52 14.28 3.11
CA SER A 222 4.85 13.03 3.83
C SER A 222 3.61 12.30 4.35
N LEU A 223 2.46 12.97 4.48
CA LEU A 223 1.18 12.33 4.82
C LEU A 223 0.48 11.79 3.56
N ALA A 224 0.49 12.55 2.47
CA ALA A 224 -0.03 12.13 1.18
C ALA A 224 0.81 12.75 0.04
N PRO A 225 1.67 11.97 -0.66
CA PRO A 225 2.51 12.53 -1.71
C PRO A 225 1.65 12.94 -2.93
N PRO A 226 1.98 14.06 -3.61
CA PRO A 226 1.27 14.48 -4.82
C PRO A 226 1.50 13.48 -5.95
N SER A 227 0.52 13.33 -6.86
CA SER A 227 0.66 12.40 -7.98
C SER A 227 1.83 12.77 -8.90
N LEU A 228 2.35 11.79 -9.64
CA LEU A 228 3.38 12.02 -10.67
C LEU A 228 2.91 13.04 -11.73
N GLY A 229 1.63 13.04 -12.10
CA GLY A 229 1.05 14.03 -13.02
C GLY A 229 1.05 15.44 -12.43
N LEU A 230 0.67 15.59 -11.17
CA LEU A 230 0.73 16.86 -10.45
C LEU A 230 2.17 17.35 -10.27
N MET A 231 3.13 16.47 -9.99
CA MET A 231 4.57 16.79 -9.92
C MET A 231 5.11 17.30 -11.26
N GLN A 232 4.81 16.62 -12.37
CA GLN A 232 5.16 17.09 -13.72
C GLN A 232 4.51 18.46 -14.03
N ARG A 233 3.24 18.64 -13.65
CA ARG A 233 2.53 19.92 -13.81
C ARG A 233 3.15 21.03 -12.96
N ALA A 234 3.61 20.74 -11.74
CA ALA A 234 4.29 21.68 -10.87
C ALA A 234 5.66 22.09 -11.43
N LEU A 235 6.47 21.14 -11.92
CA LEU A 235 7.75 21.40 -12.59
C LEU A 235 7.56 22.32 -13.81
N ARG A 236 6.57 22.01 -14.65
CA ARG A 236 6.20 22.86 -15.80
C ARG A 236 5.72 24.25 -15.38
N SER A 237 5.00 24.34 -14.26
CA SER A 237 4.50 25.61 -13.73
C SER A 237 5.64 26.50 -13.20
N TYR A 238 6.69 25.90 -12.66
CA TYR A 238 7.90 26.60 -12.21
C TYR A 238 8.76 27.10 -13.39
N GLY A 239 8.98 26.25 -14.39
CA GLY A 239 9.67 26.66 -15.63
C GLY A 239 10.08 25.56 -16.61
N TYR A 240 10.08 24.29 -16.20
CA TYR A 240 10.67 23.20 -16.98
C TYR A 240 9.87 22.82 -18.24
N GLY A 241 10.58 22.37 -19.27
CA GLY A 241 10.02 21.94 -20.58
C GLY A 241 9.38 20.54 -20.58
N ILE A 242 8.70 20.17 -19.50
CA ILE A 242 8.17 18.81 -19.29
C ILE A 242 6.69 18.68 -19.71
N SER A 243 6.34 17.50 -20.22
CA SER A 243 4.96 17.11 -20.52
C SER A 243 4.35 16.29 -19.38
N GLU A 244 3.07 16.51 -19.11
CA GLU A 244 2.33 15.76 -18.11
C GLU A 244 1.89 14.40 -18.70
N THR A 245 2.54 13.32 -18.25
CA THR A 245 2.29 11.94 -18.71
C THR A 245 1.78 11.02 -17.59
N GLY A 246 1.89 11.43 -16.32
CA GLY A 246 1.51 10.63 -15.15
C GLY A 246 2.39 9.40 -14.91
N ARG A 247 3.53 9.28 -15.58
CA ARG A 247 4.42 8.10 -15.56
C ARG A 247 5.86 8.51 -15.28
N ILE A 248 6.63 7.62 -14.66
CA ILE A 248 8.08 7.78 -14.49
C ILE A 248 8.83 7.45 -15.80
N ASP A 249 8.71 8.38 -16.76
CA ASP A 249 9.40 8.33 -18.05
C ASP A 249 10.75 9.08 -18.00
N ARG A 250 11.51 9.00 -19.10
CA ARG A 250 12.88 9.55 -19.13
C ARG A 250 12.92 11.07 -18.92
N GLN A 251 12.01 11.83 -19.53
CA GLN A 251 11.90 13.29 -19.29
C GLN A 251 11.64 13.60 -17.81
N THR A 252 10.89 12.75 -17.10
CA THR A 252 10.57 12.95 -15.68
C THR A 252 11.81 12.77 -14.82
N ILE A 253 12.55 11.68 -15.02
CA ILE A 253 13.79 11.38 -14.28
C ILE A 253 14.85 12.46 -14.54
N ASP A 254 15.05 12.85 -15.81
CA ASP A 254 16.05 13.87 -16.18
C ASP A 254 15.68 15.26 -15.62
N THR A 255 14.41 15.64 -15.68
CA THR A 255 13.91 16.94 -15.16
C THR A 255 13.98 17.00 -13.63
N LEU A 256 13.62 15.91 -12.94
CA LEU A 256 13.76 15.81 -11.48
C LEU A 256 15.23 15.87 -11.07
N SER A 257 16.13 15.24 -11.83
CA SER A 257 17.58 15.31 -11.61
C SER A 257 18.12 16.73 -11.78
N ALA A 258 17.74 17.45 -12.84
CA ALA A 258 18.09 18.87 -13.02
C ALA A 258 17.59 19.74 -11.86
N PHE A 259 16.30 19.60 -11.51
CA PHE A 259 15.71 20.30 -10.37
C PHE A 259 16.43 20.02 -9.06
N GLN A 260 16.83 18.77 -8.80
CA GLN A 260 17.60 18.40 -7.62
C GLN A 260 19.04 18.92 -7.67
N MET A 261 19.72 18.93 -8.83
CA MET A 261 21.05 19.56 -8.95
C MET A 261 21.00 21.06 -8.61
N HIS A 262 19.92 21.74 -8.97
CA HIS A 262 19.72 23.15 -8.62
C HIS A 262 19.37 23.32 -7.13
N PHE A 263 18.28 22.72 -6.64
CA PHE A 263 17.68 23.06 -5.34
C PHE A 263 17.93 22.05 -4.21
N LEU A 264 18.31 20.80 -4.53
CA LEU A 264 18.61 19.74 -3.55
C LEU A 264 19.97 19.06 -3.85
N PRO A 265 21.08 19.81 -4.00
CA PRO A 265 22.34 19.29 -4.54
C PRO A 265 22.99 18.13 -3.76
N TRP A 266 22.60 17.94 -2.49
CA TRP A 266 23.02 16.79 -1.66
C TRP A 266 22.18 15.52 -1.86
N HIS A 267 21.13 15.55 -2.70
CA HIS A 267 20.17 14.46 -2.88
C HIS A 267 19.62 14.44 -4.32
N VAL A 268 20.52 14.23 -5.29
CA VAL A 268 20.16 14.06 -6.70
C VAL A 268 19.95 12.58 -7.00
N THR A 269 18.69 12.15 -7.12
CA THR A 269 18.29 10.75 -7.40
C THR A 269 17.42 10.61 -8.64
N GLY A 270 16.85 11.70 -9.16
CA GLY A 270 15.85 11.68 -10.23
C GLY A 270 14.47 11.18 -9.79
N GLU A 271 14.27 10.90 -8.50
CA GLU A 271 13.02 10.38 -7.94
C GLU A 271 12.10 11.50 -7.44
N ALA A 272 10.79 11.32 -7.60
CA ALA A 272 9.76 12.25 -7.13
C ALA A 272 9.47 12.06 -5.63
N THR A 273 10.46 12.34 -4.77
CA THR A 273 10.31 12.20 -3.31
C THR A 273 9.41 13.30 -2.71
N ASP A 274 8.82 13.03 -1.54
CA ASP A 274 8.05 13.99 -0.75
C ASP A 274 8.81 15.31 -0.49
N LYS A 275 10.12 15.23 -0.22
CA LYS A 275 10.99 16.38 -0.04
C LYS A 275 11.29 17.12 -1.35
N THR A 276 11.36 16.41 -2.48
CA THR A 276 11.47 17.03 -3.82
C THR A 276 10.19 17.81 -4.14
N ALA A 277 9.02 17.21 -3.87
CA ALA A 277 7.72 17.87 -3.98
C ALA A 277 7.63 19.10 -3.09
N ALA A 278 7.98 18.98 -1.80
CA ALA A 278 7.93 20.09 -0.85
C ALA A 278 8.83 21.27 -1.25
N THR A 279 10.01 20.97 -1.78
CA THR A 279 10.95 21.98 -2.30
C THR A 279 10.38 22.70 -3.51
N LEU A 280 9.79 21.96 -4.46
CA LEU A 280 9.16 22.51 -5.65
C LEU A 280 7.94 23.39 -5.31
N PHE A 281 7.08 22.94 -4.40
CA PHE A 281 5.90 23.71 -4.00
C PHE A 281 6.28 24.94 -3.17
N ALA A 282 7.32 24.90 -2.33
CA ALA A 282 7.82 26.09 -1.63
C ALA A 282 8.42 27.15 -2.59
N LEU A 283 9.03 26.73 -3.70
CA LEU A 283 9.46 27.64 -4.77
C LEU A 283 8.26 28.22 -5.53
N LEU A 284 7.23 27.42 -5.79
CA LEU A 284 5.99 27.87 -6.42
C LEU A 284 5.21 28.85 -5.53
N ASP A 285 5.17 28.63 -4.22
CA ASP A 285 4.61 29.55 -3.23
C ASP A 285 5.28 30.93 -3.32
N LYS A 286 6.62 30.93 -3.19
CA LYS A 286 7.42 32.15 -3.13
C LYS A 286 7.45 32.97 -4.42
N TYR A 287 7.48 32.33 -5.58
CA TYR A 287 7.69 33.01 -6.87
C TYR A 287 6.47 32.97 -7.79
N PHE A 288 5.49 32.09 -7.56
CA PHE A 288 4.31 31.90 -8.42
C PHE A 288 3.01 31.57 -7.64
N PRO A 289 2.61 32.36 -6.63
CA PRO A 289 1.48 32.04 -5.76
C PRO A 289 0.16 31.82 -6.54
N ASP A 290 -0.06 32.57 -7.63
CA ASP A 290 -1.23 32.39 -8.51
C ASP A 290 -1.27 31.02 -9.20
N LYS A 291 -0.10 30.44 -9.52
CA LYS A 291 0.01 29.08 -10.07
C LYS A 291 -0.12 28.03 -8.97
N LEU A 292 0.48 28.29 -7.80
CA LEU A 292 0.37 27.41 -6.62
C LEU A 292 -1.08 27.16 -6.25
N ALA A 293 -1.94 28.19 -6.22
CA ALA A 293 -3.35 28.03 -5.85
C ALA A 293 -4.07 26.97 -6.72
N ALA A 294 -3.84 26.97 -8.03
CA ALA A 294 -4.39 25.97 -8.95
C ALA A 294 -3.79 24.57 -8.75
N LEU A 295 -2.50 24.47 -8.39
CA LEU A 295 -1.83 23.21 -8.09
C LEU A 295 -2.32 22.62 -6.77
N MET A 296 -2.54 23.43 -5.74
CA MET A 296 -3.05 23.00 -4.43
C MET A 296 -4.53 22.62 -4.50
N ALA A 297 -5.36 23.36 -5.24
CA ALA A 297 -6.74 22.95 -5.50
C ALA A 297 -6.80 21.60 -6.25
N ARG A 298 -5.88 21.36 -7.19
CA ARG A 298 -5.74 20.05 -7.85
C ARG A 298 -5.22 18.97 -6.90
N TYR A 299 -4.26 19.29 -6.04
CA TYR A 299 -3.77 18.37 -5.00
C TYR A 299 -4.93 17.91 -4.11
N GLU A 300 -5.74 18.84 -3.59
CA GLU A 300 -6.93 18.53 -2.80
C GLU A 300 -7.94 17.65 -3.57
N LEU A 301 -8.15 17.91 -4.87
CA LEU A 301 -9.00 17.08 -5.74
C LEU A 301 -8.42 15.69 -6.04
N GLU A 302 -7.09 15.52 -6.00
CA GLU A 302 -6.41 14.21 -6.13
C GLU A 302 -6.28 13.48 -4.78
N LEU A 303 -6.43 14.19 -3.65
CA LEU A 303 -6.53 13.61 -2.31
C LEU A 303 -7.92 13.04 -2.02
N VAL A 304 -8.97 13.67 -2.56
CA VAL A 304 -10.26 12.99 -2.69
C VAL A 304 -9.98 11.80 -3.62
N PRO A 305 -10.19 10.54 -3.17
CA PRO A 305 -10.14 9.41 -4.08
C PRO A 305 -11.03 9.76 -5.27
N ALA A 306 -10.61 9.42 -6.49
CA ALA A 306 -11.55 9.43 -7.60
C ALA A 306 -12.84 8.70 -7.16
N ASP A 307 -13.96 8.94 -7.85
CA ASP A 307 -15.02 7.95 -7.91
C ASP A 307 -14.47 6.70 -8.63
N GLU A 308 -13.58 5.95 -7.95
CA GLU A 308 -13.72 4.52 -7.81
C GLU A 308 -15.22 4.30 -7.70
N LYS A 309 -15.80 3.61 -8.69
CA LYS A 309 -17.17 3.13 -8.59
C LYS A 309 -17.25 2.45 -7.24
N VAL A 310 -17.86 3.10 -6.24
CA VAL A 310 -18.05 2.53 -4.90
C VAL A 310 -18.61 1.15 -5.17
N PRO A 311 -17.86 0.06 -4.87
CA PRO A 311 -18.23 -1.25 -5.35
C PRO A 311 -19.64 -1.50 -4.87
N GLN A 312 -20.59 -1.51 -5.81
CA GLN A 312 -22.00 -1.34 -5.47
C GLN A 312 -22.33 -2.49 -4.55
N VAL A 313 -22.60 -2.19 -3.27
CA VAL A 313 -22.57 -3.19 -2.20
C VAL A 313 -23.66 -4.21 -2.51
N MET A 314 -23.27 -5.35 -3.10
CA MET A 314 -24.22 -6.32 -3.59
C MET A 314 -24.98 -6.89 -2.42
N LEU A 315 -26.29 -6.68 -2.43
CA LEU A 315 -27.20 -7.16 -1.41
C LEU A 315 -27.56 -8.61 -1.72
N GLY A 316 -26.79 -9.53 -1.14
CA GLY A 316 -26.87 -10.95 -1.42
C GLY A 316 -25.94 -11.42 -2.54
N GLN A 317 -26.29 -12.55 -3.15
CA GLN A 317 -25.49 -13.25 -4.16
C GLN A 317 -25.89 -12.93 -5.60
N VAL A 318 -27.11 -12.43 -5.79
CA VAL A 318 -27.57 -11.77 -7.02
C VAL A 318 -28.15 -10.45 -6.59
N ASP A 319 -27.76 -9.36 -7.22
CA ASP A 319 -28.27 -8.01 -6.96
C ASP A 319 -28.16 -7.16 -8.24
N GLU A 320 -29.01 -7.48 -9.23
CA GLU A 320 -28.79 -7.07 -10.62
C GLU A 320 -30.07 -6.62 -11.32
N ILE A 321 -29.93 -5.80 -12.37
CA ILE A 321 -31.03 -5.28 -13.19
C ILE A 321 -31.26 -6.18 -14.40
N PHE A 322 -32.52 -6.49 -14.67
CA PHE A 322 -32.98 -7.30 -15.79
C PHE A 322 -34.05 -6.55 -16.61
N PRO A 323 -33.98 -6.52 -17.95
CA PRO A 323 -32.91 -7.10 -18.78
C PRO A 323 -31.55 -6.42 -18.53
N GLU A 324 -30.46 -7.15 -18.76
CA GLU A 324 -29.10 -6.63 -18.59
C GLU A 324 -28.88 -5.33 -19.37
N PRO A 325 -28.34 -4.24 -18.77
CA PRO A 325 -28.17 -2.96 -19.46
C PRO A 325 -27.23 -2.97 -20.68
N GLN A 326 -26.38 -3.98 -20.81
CA GLN A 326 -25.45 -4.18 -21.92
C GLN A 326 -25.47 -5.65 -22.36
N PRO A 327 -26.57 -6.10 -23.02
CA PRO A 327 -26.77 -7.50 -23.33
C PRO A 327 -25.86 -7.95 -24.49
N SER A 328 -25.42 -9.21 -24.48
CA SER A 328 -24.75 -9.80 -25.63
C SER A 328 -25.74 -10.03 -26.78
N GLU A 329 -25.27 -9.93 -28.03
CA GLU A 329 -26.01 -10.42 -29.21
C GLU A 329 -26.41 -11.90 -29.08
N ARG A 330 -25.67 -12.68 -28.27
CA ARG A 330 -25.93 -14.10 -28.01
C ARG A 330 -27.00 -14.26 -26.91
N LYS A 331 -28.28 -14.07 -27.26
CA LYS A 331 -29.45 -14.14 -26.35
C LYS A 331 -29.40 -15.18 -25.21
N TRP A 332 -28.82 -16.36 -25.43
CA TRP A 332 -28.74 -17.43 -24.43
C TRP A 332 -27.72 -17.22 -23.30
N VAL A 333 -26.84 -16.20 -23.36
CA VAL A 333 -25.91 -15.89 -22.26
C VAL A 333 -26.41 -14.77 -21.33
N ASN A 334 -27.40 -13.99 -21.77
CA ASN A 334 -27.96 -12.86 -21.03
C ASN A 334 -28.98 -13.33 -19.99
N ASP A 335 -29.25 -12.49 -19.00
CA ASP A 335 -30.39 -12.57 -18.07
C ASP A 335 -30.46 -13.89 -17.27
N ARG A 336 -29.29 -14.49 -17.02
CA ARG A 336 -29.11 -15.82 -16.40
C ARG A 336 -28.03 -15.78 -15.34
N ARG A 337 -28.31 -16.26 -14.12
CA ARG A 337 -27.35 -16.26 -13.00
C ARG A 337 -27.34 -17.59 -12.26
N LEU A 338 -26.22 -17.87 -11.60
CA LEU A 338 -26.09 -18.95 -10.63
C LEU A 338 -26.20 -18.36 -9.21
N PHE A 339 -26.89 -19.08 -8.33
CA PHE A 339 -26.98 -18.74 -6.91
C PHE A 339 -26.96 -20.02 -6.08
N LYS A 340 -26.37 -19.99 -4.89
CA LYS A 340 -26.38 -21.10 -3.94
C LYS A 340 -27.64 -21.05 -3.07
N ALA A 341 -28.31 -22.19 -2.96
CA ALA A 341 -29.42 -22.37 -2.03
C ALA A 341 -29.41 -23.82 -1.51
N TYR A 342 -30.37 -24.11 -0.65
CA TYR A 342 -30.61 -25.43 -0.10
C TYR A 342 -32.04 -25.86 -0.42
N ALA A 343 -32.31 -27.16 -0.49
CA ALA A 343 -33.63 -27.66 -0.86
C ALA A 343 -34.68 -27.22 0.16
N GLY A 344 -35.83 -26.72 -0.32
CA GLY A 344 -36.87 -26.20 0.56
C GLY A 344 -36.59 -24.79 1.11
N ARG A 345 -35.52 -24.11 0.68
CA ARG A 345 -35.05 -22.84 1.29
C ARG A 345 -34.81 -21.73 0.25
N GLY A 346 -34.66 -20.50 0.72
CA GLY A 346 -34.32 -19.33 -0.10
C GLY A 346 -35.52 -18.49 -0.56
N GLU A 347 -35.21 -17.28 -1.00
CA GLU A 347 -36.17 -16.24 -1.38
C GLU A 347 -35.63 -15.38 -2.52
N ILE A 348 -36.53 -14.69 -3.20
CA ILE A 348 -36.24 -13.73 -4.26
C ILE A 348 -36.99 -12.44 -3.96
N ILE A 349 -36.27 -11.33 -4.04
CA ILE A 349 -36.77 -9.97 -3.85
C ILE A 349 -36.74 -9.30 -5.22
N ILE A 350 -37.83 -8.65 -5.60
CA ILE A 350 -38.02 -8.01 -6.90
C ILE A 350 -38.44 -6.57 -6.66
N ASP A 351 -37.63 -5.63 -7.11
CA ASP A 351 -37.96 -4.20 -7.12
C ASP A 351 -38.28 -3.77 -8.56
N SER A 352 -39.48 -3.26 -8.82
CA SER A 352 -39.85 -2.83 -10.18
C SER A 352 -39.20 -1.50 -10.56
N LEU A 353 -38.58 -1.46 -11.74
CA LEU A 353 -38.03 -0.28 -12.40
C LEU A 353 -38.80 -0.04 -13.71
N GLU A 354 -40.08 0.32 -13.55
CA GLU A 354 -41.11 0.48 -14.60
C GLU A 354 -41.70 -0.81 -15.17
N ALA A 355 -41.16 -2.00 -14.84
CA ALA A 355 -41.74 -3.26 -15.29
C ALA A 355 -43.07 -3.54 -14.59
N THR A 356 -44.08 -3.98 -15.35
CA THR A 356 -45.38 -4.44 -14.83
C THR A 356 -45.51 -5.96 -14.85
N GLN A 357 -44.68 -6.67 -15.62
CA GLN A 357 -44.64 -8.14 -15.67
C GLN A 357 -43.25 -8.63 -16.08
N ALA A 358 -42.85 -9.82 -15.60
CA ALA A 358 -41.69 -10.56 -16.09
C ALA A 358 -41.85 -12.08 -15.91
N ASP A 359 -41.19 -12.85 -16.77
CA ASP A 359 -41.13 -14.30 -16.68
C ASP A 359 -39.84 -14.75 -16.00
N ILE A 360 -39.93 -15.01 -14.70
CA ILE A 360 -38.79 -15.45 -13.87
C ILE A 360 -38.85 -16.97 -13.69
N TYR A 361 -37.71 -17.64 -13.90
CA TYR A 361 -37.54 -19.08 -13.77
C TYR A 361 -36.43 -19.43 -12.77
N ILE A 362 -36.69 -20.42 -11.93
CA ILE A 362 -35.69 -21.03 -11.04
C ILE A 362 -35.57 -22.50 -11.40
N ASN A 363 -34.37 -22.97 -11.77
CA ASN A 363 -34.12 -24.35 -12.22
C ASN A 363 -35.04 -24.82 -13.38
N GLY A 364 -35.43 -23.88 -14.24
CA GLY A 364 -36.37 -24.11 -15.35
C GLY A 364 -37.85 -24.01 -14.99
N GLU A 365 -38.20 -23.92 -13.70
CA GLU A 365 -39.57 -23.79 -13.22
C GLU A 365 -39.98 -22.32 -13.07
N LYS A 366 -41.06 -21.92 -13.75
CA LYS A 366 -41.56 -20.54 -13.73
C LYS A 366 -42.09 -20.15 -12.34
N LEU A 367 -41.81 -18.94 -11.89
CA LEU A 367 -42.34 -18.36 -10.65
C LEU A 367 -43.81 -17.93 -10.85
N ASN A 368 -44.66 -18.21 -9.87
CA ASN A 368 -46.09 -17.92 -9.96
C ASN A 368 -46.37 -16.48 -9.49
N ILE A 369 -46.05 -15.50 -10.34
CA ILE A 369 -46.41 -14.09 -10.14
C ILE A 369 -47.82 -13.89 -10.71
N THR A 370 -48.79 -13.57 -9.85
CA THR A 370 -50.24 -13.50 -10.20
C THR A 370 -50.80 -12.08 -10.24
N GLN A 371 -50.02 -11.09 -9.81
CA GLN A 371 -50.37 -9.67 -9.85
C GLN A 371 -49.30 -8.93 -10.67
N PRO A 372 -49.69 -7.90 -11.45
CA PRO A 372 -48.71 -6.98 -12.04
C PRO A 372 -47.85 -6.33 -10.96
N PHE A 373 -46.65 -5.93 -11.33
CA PHE A 373 -45.79 -5.12 -10.45
C PHE A 373 -46.18 -3.64 -10.53
N ASP A 374 -46.21 -2.98 -9.38
CA ASP A 374 -46.43 -1.55 -9.21
C ASP A 374 -45.08 -0.81 -9.10
N LEU A 375 -45.05 0.42 -9.61
CA LEU A 375 -43.87 1.28 -9.61
C LEU A 375 -43.37 1.58 -8.19
N ASN A 376 -42.07 1.42 -7.97
CA ASN A 376 -41.39 1.57 -6.68
C ASN A 376 -41.87 0.64 -5.56
N GLN A 377 -42.61 -0.43 -5.88
CA GLN A 377 -42.97 -1.47 -4.91
C GLN A 377 -41.99 -2.65 -4.96
N GLN A 378 -41.69 -3.18 -3.78
CA GLN A 378 -40.88 -4.38 -3.57
C GLN A 378 -41.77 -5.60 -3.35
N TYR A 379 -41.43 -6.70 -4.01
CA TYR A 379 -42.12 -7.99 -3.91
C TYR A 379 -41.15 -9.06 -3.44
N GLN A 380 -41.59 -9.90 -2.51
CA GLN A 380 -40.78 -10.98 -1.93
C GLN A 380 -41.49 -12.31 -2.14
N TYR A 381 -40.81 -13.28 -2.76
CA TYR A 381 -41.36 -14.60 -3.04
C TYR A 381 -40.43 -15.69 -2.50
N SER A 382 -41.00 -16.74 -1.91
CA SER A 382 -40.24 -17.92 -1.49
C SER A 382 -39.81 -18.76 -2.69
N LEU A 383 -38.55 -19.17 -2.71
CA LEU A 383 -37.99 -20.09 -3.71
C LEU A 383 -38.07 -21.57 -3.29
N ALA A 384 -38.49 -21.85 -2.05
CA ALA A 384 -38.46 -23.16 -1.40
C ALA A 384 -38.96 -24.35 -2.25
N ARG A 385 -39.98 -24.14 -3.10
CA ARG A 385 -40.54 -25.21 -3.96
C ARG A 385 -39.67 -25.57 -5.17
N ARG A 386 -38.69 -24.74 -5.53
CA ARG A 386 -37.90 -24.82 -6.77
C ARG A 386 -36.40 -24.97 -6.53
N THR A 387 -35.93 -24.67 -5.31
CA THR A 387 -34.52 -24.79 -4.92
C THR A 387 -34.11 -26.22 -4.63
N ARG A 388 -32.84 -26.51 -4.90
CA ARG A 388 -32.14 -27.77 -4.70
C ARG A 388 -30.85 -27.51 -3.92
N GLU A 389 -30.24 -28.55 -3.37
CA GLU A 389 -28.97 -28.41 -2.65
C GLU A 389 -27.84 -27.90 -3.57
N GLY A 390 -27.10 -26.90 -3.10
CA GLY A 390 -25.97 -26.33 -3.82
C GLY A 390 -26.37 -25.25 -4.83
N PHE A 391 -25.85 -25.34 -6.07
CA PHE A 391 -26.07 -24.32 -7.09
C PHE A 391 -27.40 -24.47 -7.82
N ASN A 392 -28.09 -23.35 -7.93
CA ASN A 392 -29.39 -23.16 -8.55
C ASN A 392 -29.27 -22.13 -9.68
N THR A 393 -30.15 -22.21 -10.66
CA THR A 393 -30.16 -21.30 -11.82
C THR A 393 -31.33 -20.32 -11.75
N LEU A 394 -31.03 -19.03 -11.93
CA LEU A 394 -31.99 -17.97 -12.20
C LEU A 394 -32.00 -17.67 -13.70
N ARG A 395 -33.18 -17.41 -14.26
CA ARG A 395 -33.36 -16.87 -15.62
C ARG A 395 -34.54 -15.90 -15.65
N VAL A 396 -34.35 -14.74 -16.28
CA VAL A 396 -35.39 -13.71 -16.46
C VAL A 396 -35.65 -13.52 -17.96
N GLU A 397 -36.91 -13.54 -18.36
CA GLU A 397 -37.34 -13.33 -19.75
C GLU A 397 -38.63 -12.49 -19.78
N ASN A 398 -39.03 -12.00 -20.96
CA ASN A 398 -40.33 -11.34 -21.20
C ASN A 398 -40.67 -10.20 -20.21
N VAL A 399 -39.71 -9.34 -19.86
CA VAL A 399 -39.98 -8.12 -19.11
C VAL A 399 -40.88 -7.20 -19.95
N GLN A 400 -41.93 -6.65 -19.32
CA GLN A 400 -42.94 -5.81 -19.95
C GLN A 400 -43.24 -4.57 -19.09
N PRO A 401 -43.58 -3.41 -19.69
CA PRO A 401 -43.58 -3.13 -21.14
C PRO A 401 -42.17 -3.16 -21.73
N GLU A 402 -42.06 -3.16 -23.06
CA GLU A 402 -40.75 -3.11 -23.73
C GLU A 402 -39.97 -1.84 -23.32
N GLY A 403 -38.69 -2.01 -22.98
CA GLY A 403 -37.83 -0.95 -22.43
C GLY A 403 -37.84 -0.83 -20.91
N ALA A 404 -38.81 -1.44 -20.22
CA ALA A 404 -38.85 -1.47 -18.75
C ALA A 404 -37.86 -2.47 -18.15
N SER A 405 -37.57 -2.34 -16.85
CA SER A 405 -36.65 -3.22 -16.14
C SER A 405 -37.12 -3.54 -14.71
N LEU A 406 -36.41 -4.44 -14.05
CA LEU A 406 -36.59 -4.76 -12.64
C LEU A 406 -35.26 -5.18 -12.01
N ARG A 407 -35.06 -4.88 -10.73
CA ARG A 407 -33.91 -5.35 -9.97
C ARG A 407 -34.29 -6.63 -9.25
N ILE A 408 -33.50 -7.69 -9.42
CA ILE A 408 -33.66 -8.94 -8.66
C ILE A 408 -32.54 -9.02 -7.62
N ARG A 409 -32.96 -9.27 -6.38
CA ARG A 409 -32.08 -9.64 -5.27
C ARG A 409 -32.36 -11.06 -4.81
N ILE A 410 -31.29 -11.84 -4.59
CA ILE A 410 -31.34 -13.16 -3.96
C ILE A 410 -30.33 -13.14 -2.81
N PRO A 411 -30.78 -13.20 -1.54
CA PRO A 411 -29.89 -13.28 -0.38
C PRO A 411 -29.04 -14.55 -0.38
N TYR A 412 -27.87 -14.49 0.25
CA TYR A 412 -27.09 -15.68 0.60
C TYR A 412 -27.80 -16.53 1.66
N PRO A 413 -27.67 -17.88 1.64
CA PRO A 413 -28.22 -18.73 2.68
C PRO A 413 -27.73 -18.35 4.09
N ARG A 414 -28.62 -18.44 5.08
CA ARG A 414 -28.28 -18.31 6.52
C ARG A 414 -28.16 -19.70 7.15
N LEU A 415 -27.59 -19.83 8.35
CA LEU A 415 -27.65 -21.08 9.10
C LEU A 415 -29.05 -21.29 9.70
N GLU A 416 -29.52 -22.54 9.66
CA GLU A 416 -30.74 -22.99 10.34
C GLU A 416 -30.43 -24.14 11.30
N PRO A 417 -31.21 -24.36 12.36
CA PRO A 417 -31.11 -25.58 13.17
C PRO A 417 -31.55 -26.81 12.36
N LEU A 418 -30.98 -27.99 12.62
CA LEU A 418 -31.41 -29.23 11.98
C LEU A 418 -32.88 -29.57 12.32
N SER A 419 -33.74 -29.54 11.32
CA SER A 419 -35.10 -30.09 11.38
C SER A 419 -35.16 -31.44 10.65
N GLY A 420 -35.07 -32.56 11.38
CA GLY A 420 -35.11 -33.90 10.78
C GLY A 420 -34.60 -35.01 11.69
N LYS A 421 -34.23 -36.16 11.09
CA LYS A 421 -33.49 -37.25 11.75
C LYS A 421 -32.12 -36.69 12.18
N PRO A 422 -31.68 -36.85 13.44
CA PRO A 422 -30.34 -36.47 13.86
C PRO A 422 -29.29 -37.41 13.26
N TYR A 423 -28.10 -36.88 13.01
CA TYR A 423 -26.89 -37.67 12.74
C TYR A 423 -26.41 -38.36 14.02
N ASP A 424 -25.78 -39.53 13.88
CA ASP A 424 -25.21 -40.25 15.02
C ASP A 424 -23.79 -39.74 15.32
N PHE A 425 -23.69 -38.93 16.37
CA PHE A 425 -22.42 -38.43 16.91
C PHE A 425 -21.99 -39.15 18.19
N SER A 426 -22.48 -40.37 18.46
CA SER A 426 -22.12 -41.15 19.67
C SER A 426 -20.62 -41.31 19.84
N ALA A 427 -19.89 -41.81 18.83
CA ALA A 427 -18.44 -41.97 18.87
C ALA A 427 -17.67 -40.65 19.10
N VAL A 428 -18.18 -39.55 18.53
CA VAL A 428 -17.67 -38.18 18.76
C VAL A 428 -17.87 -37.77 20.22
N ASP A 429 -19.07 -38.00 20.76
CA ASP A 429 -19.41 -37.64 22.13
C ASP A 429 -18.67 -38.49 23.16
N ASP A 430 -18.47 -39.79 22.89
CA ASP A 430 -17.75 -40.72 23.76
C ASP A 430 -16.27 -40.36 23.86
N LEU A 431 -15.58 -40.12 22.72
CA LEU A 431 -14.18 -39.66 22.74
C LEU A 431 -14.00 -38.39 23.58
N ILE A 432 -14.86 -37.39 23.39
CA ILE A 432 -14.76 -36.13 24.15
C ILE A 432 -15.04 -36.36 25.64
N ARG A 433 -16.06 -37.17 25.99
CA ARG A 433 -16.41 -37.47 27.39
C ARG A 433 -15.30 -38.24 28.11
N ASP A 434 -14.73 -39.25 27.45
CA ASP A 434 -13.68 -40.10 28.03
C ASP A 434 -12.40 -39.31 28.30
N GLU A 435 -11.99 -38.41 27.40
CA GLU A 435 -10.80 -37.57 27.63
C GLU A 435 -11.03 -36.51 28.71
N ILE A 436 -12.24 -35.98 28.84
CA ILE A 436 -12.60 -35.06 29.95
C ILE A 436 -12.61 -35.80 31.29
N ALA A 437 -13.10 -37.05 31.34
CA ALA A 437 -12.98 -37.91 32.52
C ALA A 437 -11.51 -38.18 32.89
N GLN A 438 -10.62 -38.26 31.89
CA GLN A 438 -9.17 -38.39 32.06
C GLN A 438 -8.44 -37.06 32.33
N GLY A 439 -9.14 -35.92 32.41
CA GLY A 439 -8.57 -34.63 32.81
C GLY A 439 -8.45 -33.57 31.72
N PHE A 440 -8.91 -33.82 30.49
CA PHE A 440 -8.99 -32.77 29.46
C PHE A 440 -9.95 -31.64 29.93
N PRO A 441 -9.61 -30.34 29.79
CA PRO A 441 -10.36 -29.29 30.49
C PRO A 441 -11.82 -29.11 30.01
N GLY A 442 -12.03 -29.00 28.70
CA GLY A 442 -13.35 -28.79 28.12
C GLY A 442 -13.32 -28.42 26.63
N ALA A 443 -14.49 -28.52 25.99
CA ALA A 443 -14.65 -28.31 24.56
C ALA A 443 -16.05 -27.79 24.19
N VAL A 444 -16.14 -27.08 23.07
CA VAL A 444 -17.39 -26.86 22.34
C VAL A 444 -17.16 -27.33 20.90
N LEU A 445 -18.04 -28.21 20.43
CA LEU A 445 -18.06 -28.71 19.05
C LEU A 445 -19.33 -28.18 18.37
N LEU A 446 -19.15 -27.54 17.21
CA LEU A 446 -20.22 -27.20 16.29
C LEU A 446 -19.92 -27.78 14.90
N VAL A 447 -20.92 -28.41 14.30
CA VAL A 447 -20.85 -29.00 12.95
C VAL A 447 -22.00 -28.45 12.13
N VAL A 448 -21.68 -27.93 10.96
CA VAL A 448 -22.62 -27.46 9.93
C VAL A 448 -22.56 -28.40 8.74
N LYS A 449 -23.73 -28.81 8.24
CA LYS A 449 -23.89 -29.59 7.01
C LYS A 449 -25.10 -29.06 6.24
N ASP A 450 -24.97 -28.83 4.94
CA ASP A 450 -26.04 -28.33 4.05
C ASP A 450 -26.75 -27.07 4.59
N GLY A 451 -25.94 -26.13 5.08
CA GLY A 451 -26.41 -24.87 5.68
C GLY A 451 -27.26 -25.05 6.95
N LYS A 452 -27.17 -26.20 7.63
CA LYS A 452 -27.83 -26.50 8.91
C LYS A 452 -26.80 -26.80 10.00
N ILE A 453 -27.06 -26.36 11.22
CA ILE A 453 -26.30 -26.77 12.41
C ILE A 453 -26.80 -28.17 12.80
N VAL A 454 -25.96 -29.19 12.59
CA VAL A 454 -26.27 -30.60 12.83
C VAL A 454 -25.70 -31.12 14.16
N LYS A 455 -24.71 -30.41 14.71
CA LYS A 455 -24.27 -30.56 16.10
C LYS A 455 -23.92 -29.19 16.67
N GLU A 456 -24.34 -28.93 17.89
CA GLU A 456 -23.79 -27.89 18.75
C GLU A 456 -23.80 -28.46 20.18
N SER A 457 -22.64 -28.62 20.80
CA SER A 457 -22.52 -29.32 22.09
C SER A 457 -21.31 -28.83 22.87
N ALA A 458 -21.47 -28.72 24.19
CA ALA A 458 -20.45 -28.27 25.13
C ALA A 458 -20.15 -29.36 26.16
N TYR A 459 -18.87 -29.49 26.52
CA TYR A 459 -18.35 -30.58 27.34
C TYR A 459 -17.30 -30.05 28.32
N GLY A 460 -17.25 -30.62 29.53
CA GLY A 460 -16.24 -30.26 30.52
C GLY A 460 -16.45 -28.86 31.09
N TYR A 461 -15.37 -28.11 31.27
CA TYR A 461 -15.35 -26.91 32.12
C TYR A 461 -14.65 -25.72 31.46
N GLN A 462 -15.18 -24.51 31.66
CA GLN A 462 -14.58 -23.25 31.21
C GLN A 462 -13.26 -22.99 31.94
N GLN A 463 -13.19 -23.36 33.22
CA GLN A 463 -12.01 -23.30 34.06
C GLN A 463 -12.01 -24.53 34.97
N LEU A 464 -10.95 -25.34 34.90
CA LEU A 464 -10.80 -26.59 35.67
C LEU A 464 -9.89 -26.41 36.89
N PHE A 465 -8.86 -25.55 36.77
CA PHE A 465 -7.84 -25.32 37.80
C PHE A 465 -7.84 -23.86 38.27
N ASP A 466 -7.43 -23.65 39.52
CA ASP A 466 -7.06 -22.32 40.03
C ASP A 466 -5.61 -21.95 39.67
N GLN A 467 -5.15 -20.77 40.08
CA GLN A 467 -3.79 -20.28 39.79
C GLN A 467 -2.67 -21.17 40.39
N SER A 468 -2.94 -21.90 41.48
CA SER A 468 -1.97 -22.83 42.06
C SER A 468 -1.88 -24.15 41.28
N GLY A 469 -2.74 -24.36 40.28
CA GLY A 469 -2.89 -25.62 39.57
C GLY A 469 -3.76 -26.63 40.31
N VAL A 470 -4.41 -26.25 41.41
CA VAL A 470 -5.34 -27.15 42.12
C VAL A 470 -6.66 -27.18 41.36
N ARG A 471 -7.20 -28.39 41.15
CA ARG A 471 -8.51 -28.59 40.51
C ARG A 471 -9.58 -27.94 41.38
N LEU A 472 -10.42 -27.08 40.79
CA LEU A 472 -11.51 -26.43 41.49
C LEU A 472 -12.48 -27.48 42.05
N ALA A 473 -13.01 -27.21 43.25
CA ALA A 473 -14.06 -28.06 43.85
C ALA A 473 -15.38 -27.97 43.07
N ASN A 474 -15.70 -26.77 42.57
CA ASN A 474 -16.90 -26.48 41.76
C ASN A 474 -16.47 -25.72 40.48
N PRO A 475 -15.87 -26.40 39.48
CA PRO A 475 -15.46 -25.76 38.23
C PRO A 475 -16.67 -25.31 37.41
N LEU A 476 -16.55 -24.18 36.70
CA LEU A 476 -17.63 -23.65 35.87
C LEU A 476 -17.86 -24.54 34.63
N PRO A 477 -19.08 -25.06 34.39
CA PRO A 477 -19.35 -25.94 33.25
C PRO A 477 -19.22 -25.20 31.93
N MET A 478 -18.68 -25.88 30.92
CA MET A 478 -18.60 -25.39 29.55
C MET A 478 -20.01 -25.19 28.97
N ARG A 479 -20.19 -24.14 28.17
CA ARG A 479 -21.45 -23.81 27.50
C ARG A 479 -21.21 -23.50 26.03
N VAL A 480 -22.22 -23.67 25.19
CA VAL A 480 -22.14 -23.37 23.74
C VAL A 480 -21.88 -21.88 23.45
N ASP A 481 -22.28 -20.99 24.38
CA ASP A 481 -22.04 -19.56 24.33
C ASP A 481 -20.68 -19.11 24.89
N THR A 482 -19.82 -20.05 25.31
CA THR A 482 -18.49 -19.73 25.84
C THR A 482 -17.61 -19.08 24.78
N LEU A 483 -16.94 -18.00 25.17
CA LEU A 483 -15.94 -17.33 24.35
C LEU A 483 -14.55 -17.96 24.52
N PHE A 484 -13.84 -18.14 23.43
CA PHE A 484 -12.49 -18.70 23.39
C PHE A 484 -11.52 -17.70 22.75
N ASP A 485 -10.27 -17.70 23.20
CA ASP A 485 -9.16 -17.12 22.45
C ASP A 485 -8.91 -17.98 21.21
N MET A 486 -9.12 -17.41 20.04
CA MET A 486 -8.98 -18.09 18.76
C MET A 486 -7.52 -18.35 18.38
N ALA A 487 -6.56 -17.73 19.06
CA ALA A 487 -5.13 -17.77 18.75
C ALA A 487 -4.90 -17.57 17.25
N SER A 488 -4.17 -18.46 16.58
CA SER A 488 -3.88 -18.34 15.15
C SER A 488 -5.08 -18.48 14.20
N ASN A 489 -6.28 -18.87 14.66
CA ASN A 489 -7.49 -18.67 13.83
C ASN A 489 -7.80 -17.17 13.60
N THR A 490 -7.26 -16.25 14.43
CA THR A 490 -7.25 -14.79 14.17
C THR A 490 -6.73 -14.46 12.77
N LYS A 491 -5.68 -15.17 12.32
CA LYS A 491 -5.09 -15.00 10.98
C LYS A 491 -6.16 -15.08 9.91
N MET A 492 -7.04 -16.08 9.99
CA MET A 492 -8.05 -16.34 8.97
C MET A 492 -9.25 -15.42 9.10
N TYR A 493 -9.84 -15.37 10.30
CA TYR A 493 -11.17 -14.80 10.51
C TYR A 493 -11.17 -13.31 10.88
N ALA A 494 -10.00 -12.72 11.12
CA ALA A 494 -9.81 -11.27 11.12
C ALA A 494 -8.99 -10.85 9.89
N THR A 495 -7.71 -11.20 9.85
CA THR A 495 -6.75 -10.66 8.88
C THR A 495 -7.03 -11.11 7.45
N ASN A 496 -7.21 -12.42 7.20
CA ASN A 496 -7.41 -12.93 5.85
C ASN A 496 -8.76 -12.48 5.28
N PHE A 497 -9.85 -12.53 6.06
CA PHE A 497 -11.15 -11.96 5.66
C PHE A 497 -11.06 -10.45 5.34
N ALA A 498 -10.31 -9.68 6.14
CA ALA A 498 -10.10 -8.25 5.87
C ALA A 498 -9.35 -8.02 4.56
N LEU A 499 -8.28 -8.78 4.29
CA LEU A 499 -7.53 -8.72 3.03
C LEU A 499 -8.41 -9.13 1.84
N MET A 500 -9.20 -10.20 1.96
CA MET A 500 -10.14 -10.64 0.91
C MET A 500 -11.22 -9.58 0.60
N LYS A 501 -11.71 -8.88 1.63
CA LYS A 501 -12.61 -7.72 1.45
C LYS A 501 -11.90 -6.57 0.72
N LEU A 502 -10.69 -6.20 1.13
CA LEU A 502 -9.91 -5.14 0.48
C LEU A 502 -9.54 -5.46 -0.99
N VAL A 503 -9.26 -6.73 -1.31
CA VAL A 503 -9.06 -7.17 -2.72
C VAL A 503 -10.36 -7.08 -3.51
N THR A 504 -11.50 -7.46 -2.92
CA THR A 504 -12.82 -7.33 -3.57
C THR A 504 -13.19 -5.86 -3.81
N GLU A 505 -12.77 -4.97 -2.92
CA GLU A 505 -12.95 -3.51 -3.07
C GLU A 505 -11.94 -2.85 -4.01
N GLY A 506 -10.96 -3.57 -4.56
CA GLY A 506 -9.91 -3.01 -5.43
C GLY A 506 -8.79 -2.28 -4.68
N LYS A 507 -8.91 -2.08 -3.37
CA LYS A 507 -7.95 -1.36 -2.50
C LYS A 507 -6.65 -2.12 -2.23
N LEU A 508 -6.60 -3.40 -2.59
CA LEU A 508 -5.44 -4.26 -2.39
C LEU A 508 -5.22 -5.19 -3.59
N ASP A 509 -4.06 -5.08 -4.24
CA ASP A 509 -3.53 -6.08 -5.16
C ASP A 509 -2.41 -6.88 -4.48
N LEU A 510 -2.60 -8.20 -4.42
CA LEU A 510 -1.72 -9.16 -3.76
C LEU A 510 -0.35 -9.31 -4.45
N ASN A 511 -0.23 -8.85 -5.70
CA ASN A 511 1.02 -8.85 -6.46
C ASN A 511 1.80 -7.54 -6.32
N GLN A 512 1.27 -6.51 -5.66
CA GLN A 512 2.07 -5.32 -5.41
C GLN A 512 3.08 -5.55 -4.28
N PRO A 513 4.26 -4.91 -4.33
CA PRO A 513 5.14 -4.79 -3.18
C PRO A 513 4.43 -4.15 -2.00
N ILE A 514 4.72 -4.58 -0.77
CA ILE A 514 4.15 -3.97 0.45
C ILE A 514 4.49 -2.48 0.54
N SER A 515 5.67 -2.07 0.03
CA SER A 515 6.09 -0.67 -0.02
C SER A 515 5.16 0.25 -0.82
N THR A 516 4.27 -0.31 -1.64
CA THR A 516 3.18 0.43 -2.34
C THR A 516 2.16 1.01 -1.36
N TYR A 517 1.92 0.32 -0.24
CA TYR A 517 0.94 0.69 0.78
C TYR A 517 1.60 1.19 2.09
N ILE A 518 2.87 0.84 2.30
CA ILE A 518 3.64 1.19 3.51
C ILE A 518 5.03 1.70 3.06
N GLY A 519 5.15 2.98 2.74
CA GLY A 519 6.36 3.55 2.13
C GLY A 519 7.64 3.34 2.95
N GLU A 520 7.55 3.21 4.27
CA GLU A 520 8.69 2.90 5.14
C GLU A 520 9.14 1.43 5.13
N TYR A 521 8.40 0.53 4.45
CA TYR A 521 8.72 -0.90 4.32
C TYR A 521 9.81 -1.14 3.28
N THR A 522 11.00 -0.59 3.52
CA THR A 522 12.12 -0.57 2.57
C THR A 522 13.44 -1.02 3.23
N GLY A 523 14.50 -1.14 2.42
CA GLY A 523 15.80 -1.65 2.84
C GLY A 523 15.84 -3.16 3.12
N GLY A 524 17.04 -3.74 3.13
CA GLY A 524 17.25 -5.16 3.48
C GLY A 524 16.52 -6.19 2.60
N GLY A 525 16.05 -5.80 1.41
CA GLY A 525 15.23 -6.63 0.51
C GLY A 525 13.71 -6.47 0.66
N ARG A 526 13.21 -5.64 1.59
CA ARG A 526 11.76 -5.46 1.86
C ARG A 526 10.96 -4.95 0.67
N GLY A 527 11.51 -3.99 -0.10
CA GLY A 527 10.84 -3.43 -1.27
C GLY A 527 10.57 -4.43 -2.41
N ALA A 528 11.12 -5.65 -2.34
CA ALA A 528 10.82 -6.73 -3.28
C ALA A 528 9.74 -7.71 -2.79
N ARG A 529 9.28 -7.60 -1.53
CA ARG A 529 8.28 -8.51 -0.96
C ARG A 529 6.88 -8.09 -1.37
N GLN A 530 6.17 -8.99 -2.03
CA GLN A 530 4.76 -8.79 -2.42
C GLN A 530 3.83 -9.22 -1.28
N VAL A 531 2.61 -8.67 -1.23
CA VAL A 531 1.64 -9.01 -0.18
C VAL A 531 1.34 -10.51 -0.14
N LYS A 532 1.27 -11.18 -1.29
CA LYS A 532 1.12 -12.63 -1.38
C LYS A 532 2.25 -13.41 -0.71
N ASP A 533 3.48 -12.88 -0.66
CA ASP A 533 4.62 -13.58 -0.07
C ASP A 533 4.40 -13.82 1.44
N LEU A 534 3.76 -12.86 2.12
CA LEU A 534 3.42 -12.96 3.55
C LEU A 534 2.22 -13.91 3.75
N LEU A 535 1.24 -13.85 2.85
CA LEU A 535 0.09 -14.77 2.86
C LEU A 535 0.51 -16.23 2.64
N THR A 536 1.54 -16.48 1.83
CA THR A 536 2.08 -17.84 1.57
C THR A 536 3.25 -18.23 2.45
N HIS A 537 3.67 -17.38 3.40
CA HIS A 537 4.84 -17.61 4.25
C HIS A 537 6.17 -17.81 3.51
N THR A 538 6.32 -17.18 2.33
CA THR A 538 7.52 -17.21 1.46
C THR A 538 8.30 -15.88 1.48
N ALA A 539 7.89 -14.95 2.34
CA ALA A 539 8.57 -13.68 2.58
C ALA A 539 9.97 -13.84 3.21
N GLY A 540 10.29 -15.01 3.76
CA GLY A 540 11.59 -15.32 4.34
C GLY A 540 11.83 -14.76 5.74
N TYR A 541 10.79 -14.26 6.41
CA TYR A 541 10.84 -13.94 7.84
C TYR A 541 10.91 -15.23 8.68
N GLY A 542 11.53 -15.12 9.86
CA GLY A 542 11.54 -16.19 10.85
C GLY A 542 10.14 -16.49 11.41
N PRO A 543 9.96 -17.63 12.10
CA PRO A 543 8.67 -18.03 12.66
C PRO A 543 8.06 -16.99 13.59
N GLU A 544 8.88 -16.34 14.42
CA GLU A 544 8.47 -15.22 15.26
C GLU A 544 9.65 -14.33 15.67
N VAL A 545 9.34 -13.19 16.28
CA VAL A 545 10.31 -12.40 17.05
C VAL A 545 9.73 -12.20 18.45
N ARG A 546 10.48 -12.61 19.47
CA ARG A 546 10.11 -12.52 20.90
C ARG A 546 10.24 -11.10 21.47
N PHE A 547 9.60 -10.11 20.83
CA PHE A 547 9.66 -8.70 21.22
C PHE A 547 9.36 -8.46 22.72
N PHE A 548 8.50 -9.29 23.32
CA PHE A 548 8.05 -9.16 24.71
C PHE A 548 9.14 -9.44 25.78
N THR A 549 10.33 -9.92 25.41
CA THR A 549 11.43 -10.24 26.34
C THR A 549 12.80 -9.78 25.82
N ARG A 550 13.70 -9.36 26.74
CA ARG A 550 15.09 -8.97 26.40
C ARG A 550 15.95 -10.16 26.02
N ASP A 551 15.66 -11.32 26.60
CA ASP A 551 16.19 -12.60 26.13
C ASP A 551 15.45 -12.98 24.85
N ASN A 552 15.93 -12.48 23.71
CA ASN A 552 15.43 -12.86 22.39
C ASN A 552 16.59 -12.98 21.41
N GLU A 553 16.41 -13.81 20.37
CA GLU A 553 17.47 -14.25 19.45
C GLU A 553 18.08 -13.12 18.61
N LEU A 554 17.36 -12.00 18.45
CA LEU A 554 17.84 -10.79 17.76
C LEU A 554 18.46 -9.75 18.71
N GLY A 555 18.49 -10.04 20.02
CA GLY A 555 19.08 -9.21 21.07
C GLY A 555 18.18 -8.11 21.62
N GLU A 556 18.65 -7.44 22.68
CA GLU A 556 17.87 -6.47 23.45
C GLU A 556 17.30 -5.31 22.61
N THR A 557 17.92 -4.95 21.49
CA THR A 557 17.42 -3.88 20.59
C THR A 557 16.07 -4.20 19.93
N PHE A 558 15.61 -5.46 19.98
CA PHE A 558 14.28 -5.89 19.55
C PHE A 558 13.29 -6.05 20.70
N PHE A 559 13.66 -5.74 21.95
CA PHE A 559 12.72 -5.72 23.07
C PHE A 559 11.73 -4.55 22.93
N SER A 560 10.44 -4.86 22.95
CA SER A 560 9.34 -3.89 22.90
C SER A 560 8.07 -4.45 23.54
N GLN A 561 7.54 -3.73 24.53
CA GLN A 561 6.17 -3.88 25.04
C GLN A 561 5.30 -2.66 24.68
N ALA A 562 5.57 -2.04 23.52
CA ALA A 562 4.85 -0.86 23.03
C ALA A 562 4.54 -1.01 21.53
N LYS A 563 3.24 -1.03 21.16
CA LYS A 563 2.75 -1.29 19.79
C LYS A 563 3.52 -0.49 18.73
N SER A 564 3.57 0.84 18.86
CA SER A 564 4.23 1.72 17.88
C SER A 564 5.74 1.47 17.71
N HIS A 565 6.43 0.98 18.75
CA HIS A 565 7.83 0.60 18.63
C HIS A 565 7.99 -0.77 17.94
N THR A 566 7.15 -1.75 18.30
CA THR A 566 7.09 -3.07 17.67
C THR A 566 6.80 -2.97 16.18
N GLU A 567 5.84 -2.14 15.78
CA GLU A 567 5.50 -1.88 14.37
C GLU A 567 6.68 -1.29 13.60
N LYS A 568 7.38 -0.30 14.18
CA LYS A 568 8.59 0.26 13.58
C LYS A 568 9.69 -0.79 13.41
N LEU A 569 9.86 -1.70 14.38
CA LEU A 569 10.83 -2.80 14.27
C LEU A 569 10.44 -3.80 13.17
N LEU A 570 9.17 -4.23 13.11
CA LEU A 570 8.63 -5.11 12.06
C LEU A 570 8.88 -4.55 10.65
N LEU A 571 8.52 -3.28 10.45
CA LEU A 571 8.59 -2.65 9.13
C LEU A 571 10.02 -2.32 8.67
N THR A 572 10.95 -2.03 9.60
CA THR A 572 12.27 -1.48 9.24
C THR A 572 13.49 -2.29 9.69
N ARG A 573 13.38 -3.15 10.71
CA ARG A 573 14.53 -3.81 11.36
C ARG A 573 14.52 -5.32 11.36
N VAL A 574 13.38 -6.00 11.50
CA VAL A 574 13.35 -7.48 11.59
C VAL A 574 14.00 -8.09 10.34
N PRO A 575 15.06 -8.91 10.47
CA PRO A 575 15.76 -9.48 9.33
C PRO A 575 14.94 -10.61 8.68
N PHE A 576 15.31 -10.93 7.45
CA PHE A 576 14.90 -12.19 6.83
C PHE A 576 15.90 -13.28 7.23
N GLU A 577 15.40 -14.44 7.65
CA GLU A 577 16.22 -15.64 7.87
C GLU A 577 16.54 -16.36 6.55
N THR A 578 15.65 -16.21 5.55
CA THR A 578 15.77 -16.89 4.26
C THR A 578 15.49 -15.94 3.09
N GLY A 579 15.97 -16.32 1.91
CA GLY A 579 15.69 -15.61 0.65
C GLY A 579 14.22 -15.67 0.24
N ARG A 580 13.85 -14.91 -0.80
CA ARG A 580 12.54 -15.05 -1.46
C ARG A 580 12.43 -16.41 -2.13
N ASP A 581 11.20 -16.89 -2.27
CA ASP A 581 10.86 -18.09 -3.05
C ASP A 581 11.53 -19.39 -2.54
N ILE A 582 12.02 -19.37 -1.30
CA ILE A 582 12.41 -20.55 -0.53
C ILE A 582 11.14 -21.19 0.08
N ARG A 583 11.25 -22.47 0.46
CA ARG A 583 10.18 -23.26 1.09
C ARG A 583 9.46 -22.46 2.18
N PRO A 584 8.11 -22.44 2.21
CA PRO A 584 7.33 -21.70 3.20
C PRO A 584 7.73 -21.95 4.66
N VAL A 585 7.88 -20.88 5.44
CA VAL A 585 8.18 -20.89 6.89
C VAL A 585 7.06 -20.19 7.62
N TYR A 586 6.16 -20.94 8.27
CA TYR A 586 5.02 -20.39 9.00
C TYR A 586 5.47 -19.31 10.00
N SER A 587 5.04 -18.08 9.76
CA SER A 587 5.53 -16.90 10.47
C SER A 587 4.38 -16.06 11.06
N ASP A 588 4.46 -15.78 12.36
CA ASP A 588 3.64 -14.77 13.01
C ASP A 588 4.01 -13.35 12.54
N THR A 589 5.30 -13.11 12.23
CA THR A 589 5.81 -11.82 11.75
C THR A 589 5.13 -11.38 10.46
N ASP A 590 4.92 -12.30 9.50
CA ASP A 590 4.13 -12.03 8.29
C ASP A 590 2.75 -11.47 8.64
N TYR A 591 2.03 -12.13 9.56
CA TYR A 591 0.67 -11.73 9.92
C TYR A 591 0.60 -10.50 10.82
N MET A 592 1.64 -10.21 11.61
CA MET A 592 1.78 -8.92 12.28
C MET A 592 1.87 -7.79 11.24
N ILE A 593 2.69 -7.96 10.19
CA ILE A 593 2.83 -6.97 9.10
C ILE A 593 1.56 -6.85 8.27
N LEU A 594 0.87 -7.97 7.95
CA LEU A 594 -0.44 -7.93 7.28
C LEU A 594 -1.51 -7.23 8.13
N GLY A 595 -1.44 -7.33 9.46
CA GLY A 595 -2.28 -6.53 10.36
C GLY A 595 -2.03 -5.03 10.19
N ILE A 596 -0.76 -4.60 10.22
CA ILE A 596 -0.37 -3.20 9.98
C ILE A 596 -0.79 -2.73 8.58
N LEU A 597 -0.67 -3.58 7.56
CA LEU A 597 -1.09 -3.28 6.19
C LEU A 597 -2.57 -2.93 6.10
N ILE A 598 -3.44 -3.67 6.79
CA ILE A 598 -4.87 -3.34 6.87
C ILE A 598 -5.07 -1.97 7.55
N GLU A 599 -4.37 -1.70 8.66
CA GLU A 599 -4.48 -0.40 9.35
C GLU A 599 -4.00 0.77 8.46
N ARG A 600 -2.98 0.55 7.63
CA ARG A 600 -2.45 1.53 6.68
C ARG A 600 -3.38 1.79 5.50
N ILE A 601 -3.97 0.76 4.90
CA ILE A 601 -4.91 0.90 3.76
C ILE A 601 -6.24 1.52 4.21
N THR A 602 -6.70 1.22 5.42
CA THR A 602 -8.04 1.61 5.89
C THR A 602 -8.07 2.87 6.74
N GLY A 603 -6.93 3.29 7.31
CA GLY A 603 -6.87 4.34 8.33
C GLY A 603 -7.52 3.96 9.67
N MET A 604 -7.96 2.71 9.84
CA MET A 604 -8.64 2.20 11.03
C MET A 604 -7.78 1.20 11.78
N ALA A 605 -7.83 1.20 13.12
CA ALA A 605 -7.25 0.11 13.90
C ALA A 605 -7.90 -1.23 13.53
N LEU A 606 -7.11 -2.31 13.52
CA LEU A 606 -7.52 -3.61 12.97
C LEU A 606 -8.79 -4.14 13.64
N ASP A 607 -8.91 -4.00 14.97
CA ASP A 607 -10.12 -4.43 15.70
C ASP A 607 -11.36 -3.64 15.25
N LYS A 608 -11.24 -2.33 15.07
CA LYS A 608 -12.33 -1.47 14.59
C LYS A 608 -12.71 -1.77 13.15
N TYR A 609 -11.73 -2.03 12.30
CA TYR A 609 -12.01 -2.41 10.91
C TYR A 609 -12.80 -3.72 10.87
N VAL A 610 -12.32 -4.81 11.48
CA VAL A 610 -13.03 -6.10 11.38
C VAL A 610 -14.37 -6.11 12.12
N GLU A 611 -14.47 -5.45 13.28
CA GLU A 611 -15.73 -5.39 14.03
C GLU A 611 -16.81 -4.62 13.25
N THR A 612 -16.47 -3.53 12.56
CA THR A 612 -17.46 -2.72 11.81
C THR A 612 -17.69 -3.20 10.38
N GLN A 613 -16.68 -3.72 9.68
CA GLN A 613 -16.75 -4.05 8.26
C GLN A 613 -16.99 -5.54 7.97
N LEU A 614 -16.77 -6.43 8.96
CA LEU A 614 -16.98 -7.87 8.81
C LEU A 614 -18.04 -8.41 9.79
N TYR A 615 -17.93 -8.10 11.09
CA TYR A 615 -18.72 -8.79 12.12
C TYR A 615 -20.10 -8.16 12.33
N GLN A 616 -20.19 -6.83 12.49
CA GLN A 616 -21.47 -6.12 12.63
C GLN A 616 -22.43 -6.33 11.45
N PRO A 617 -22.00 -6.29 10.17
CA PRO A 617 -22.88 -6.57 9.02
C PRO A 617 -23.39 -8.02 8.96
N LEU A 618 -22.77 -8.94 9.72
CA LEU A 618 -23.20 -10.32 9.89
C LEU A 618 -24.02 -10.56 11.17
N GLY A 619 -24.23 -9.52 11.99
CA GLY A 619 -24.90 -9.62 13.29
C GLY A 619 -24.04 -10.26 14.39
N LEU A 620 -22.72 -10.36 14.19
CA LEU A 620 -21.80 -11.04 15.11
C LEU A 620 -21.27 -10.05 16.15
N SER A 621 -21.83 -10.12 17.37
CA SER A 621 -21.44 -9.29 18.51
C SER A 621 -20.49 -9.99 19.50
N HIS A 622 -20.22 -11.29 19.28
CA HIS A 622 -19.39 -12.11 20.15
C HIS A 622 -18.06 -12.50 19.49
N THR A 623 -17.75 -11.93 18.32
CA THR A 623 -16.43 -12.01 17.66
C THR A 623 -15.75 -10.64 17.71
N LEU A 624 -14.65 -10.53 18.49
CA LEU A 624 -14.05 -9.23 18.83
C LEU A 624 -12.64 -9.35 19.42
N PHE A 625 -11.85 -8.27 19.38
CA PHE A 625 -10.58 -8.18 20.12
C PHE A 625 -10.76 -7.50 21.49
N ASN A 626 -9.86 -7.81 22.44
CA ASN A 626 -9.80 -7.17 23.76
C ASN A 626 -11.16 -7.11 24.51
N PRO A 627 -11.93 -8.21 24.61
CA PRO A 627 -13.34 -8.17 25.02
C PRO A 627 -13.57 -7.67 26.46
N LEU A 628 -12.64 -7.90 27.39
CA LEU A 628 -12.73 -7.34 28.76
C LEU A 628 -12.67 -5.81 28.79
N LYS A 629 -12.04 -5.16 27.78
CA LYS A 629 -12.07 -3.70 27.61
C LYS A 629 -13.38 -3.21 26.97
N LYS A 630 -14.26 -4.12 26.57
CA LYS A 630 -15.52 -3.89 25.83
C LYS A 630 -16.76 -4.39 26.60
N GLY A 631 -16.64 -4.52 27.93
CA GLY A 631 -17.76 -4.82 28.84
C GLY A 631 -18.00 -6.30 29.16
N PHE A 632 -17.24 -7.22 28.58
CA PHE A 632 -17.32 -8.65 28.92
C PHE A 632 -16.61 -8.96 30.24
N VAL A 633 -17.03 -10.03 30.92
CA VAL A 633 -16.46 -10.48 32.20
C VAL A 633 -15.80 -11.86 32.08
N LYS A 634 -14.77 -12.13 32.90
CA LYS A 634 -13.95 -13.35 32.81
C LYS A 634 -14.76 -14.66 32.76
N GLY A 635 -15.84 -14.79 33.53
CA GLY A 635 -16.73 -15.97 33.54
C GLY A 635 -17.53 -16.25 32.25
N GLN A 636 -17.38 -15.44 31.20
CA GLN A 636 -17.90 -15.72 29.86
C GLN A 636 -16.89 -16.49 29.00
N PHE A 637 -15.62 -16.57 29.41
CA PHE A 637 -14.53 -17.14 28.62
C PHE A 637 -14.06 -18.48 29.16
N ALA A 638 -13.60 -19.35 28.27
CA ALA A 638 -12.74 -20.45 28.66
C ALA A 638 -11.37 -19.89 29.08
N ALA A 639 -10.83 -20.38 30.19
CA ALA A 639 -9.47 -20.08 30.63
C ALA A 639 -8.45 -20.69 29.66
N THR A 640 -7.28 -20.08 29.47
CA THR A 640 -6.27 -20.54 28.50
C THR A 640 -5.01 -21.10 29.13
N GLU A 641 -4.52 -20.56 30.25
CA GLU A 641 -3.34 -21.08 30.96
C GLU A 641 -3.43 -20.82 32.46
N ILE A 642 -2.96 -21.77 33.27
CA ILE A 642 -3.12 -21.80 34.73
C ILE A 642 -2.36 -20.66 35.43
N GLN A 643 -1.12 -20.39 35.01
CA GLN A 643 -0.22 -19.39 35.62
C GLN A 643 0.28 -18.37 34.58
N GLY A 644 -0.59 -18.04 33.62
CA GLY A 644 -0.27 -17.24 32.45
C GLY A 644 1.03 -17.62 31.76
N ASN A 645 1.67 -16.68 31.07
CA ASN A 645 2.79 -16.94 30.17
C ASN A 645 4.09 -17.43 30.86
N THR A 646 4.02 -17.78 32.15
CA THR A 646 5.12 -18.39 32.91
C THR A 646 5.37 -19.86 32.59
N ARG A 647 4.49 -20.55 31.84
CA ARG A 647 4.57 -22.01 31.62
C ARG A 647 4.71 -22.81 32.93
N GLY A 648 3.90 -22.43 33.92
CA GLY A 648 3.92 -23.01 35.26
C GLY A 648 5.17 -22.62 36.05
N GLY A 649 5.51 -21.33 36.05
CA GLY A 649 6.64 -20.77 36.81
C GLY A 649 8.03 -20.99 36.21
N ARG A 650 8.14 -21.49 34.97
CA ARG A 650 9.42 -21.83 34.29
C ARG A 650 9.97 -20.72 33.38
N LEU A 651 9.10 -19.87 32.85
CA LEU A 651 9.47 -18.69 32.07
C LEU A 651 9.26 -17.43 32.91
N GLN A 652 10.23 -16.53 32.87
CA GLN A 652 10.19 -15.23 33.54
C GLN A 652 10.68 -14.14 32.59
N PHE A 653 9.91 -13.07 32.47
CA PHE A 653 10.26 -11.85 31.73
C PHE A 653 9.47 -10.66 32.29
N ASP A 654 9.77 -9.45 31.81
CA ASP A 654 9.10 -8.21 32.24
C ASP A 654 7.58 -8.31 32.14
N ASN A 655 6.89 -8.03 33.24
CA ASN A 655 5.43 -8.01 33.32
C ASN A 655 4.75 -9.34 32.94
N VAL A 656 5.46 -10.48 33.02
CA VAL A 656 4.87 -11.82 32.78
C VAL A 656 3.62 -12.03 33.64
N ARG A 657 2.50 -12.40 33.01
CA ARG A 657 1.24 -12.70 33.69
C ARG A 657 1.39 -14.04 34.38
N ASN A 658 1.16 -14.07 35.69
CA ASN A 658 1.32 -15.25 36.54
C ASN A 658 0.00 -15.82 37.08
N TYR A 659 -1.15 -15.32 36.59
CA TYR A 659 -2.51 -15.68 37.00
C TYR A 659 -3.26 -16.45 35.90
N VAL A 660 -4.41 -17.05 36.25
CA VAL A 660 -5.25 -17.78 35.27
C VAL A 660 -5.70 -16.84 34.16
N LEU A 661 -5.23 -17.08 32.93
CA LEU A 661 -5.60 -16.27 31.76
C LEU A 661 -7.01 -16.62 31.31
N GLN A 662 -7.87 -15.61 31.20
CA GLN A 662 -9.28 -15.77 30.85
C GLN A 662 -9.83 -14.43 30.35
N GLY A 663 -10.29 -14.39 29.09
CA GLY A 663 -10.74 -13.16 28.41
C GLY A 663 -9.64 -12.20 27.92
N GLU A 664 -8.37 -12.58 28.10
CA GLU A 664 -7.20 -11.86 27.58
C GLU A 664 -6.44 -12.75 26.62
N VAL A 665 -5.95 -12.19 25.49
CA VAL A 665 -5.20 -12.99 24.51
C VAL A 665 -4.00 -13.66 25.17
N HIS A 666 -3.83 -14.94 24.85
CA HIS A 666 -2.77 -15.80 25.36
C HIS A 666 -1.41 -15.41 24.78
N ASP A 667 -1.32 -15.29 23.44
CA ASP A 667 -0.07 -15.01 22.73
C ASP A 667 0.64 -13.77 23.28
N GLU A 668 1.92 -13.97 23.60
CA GLU A 668 2.77 -12.98 24.25
C GLU A 668 3.02 -11.75 23.36
N LYS A 669 3.23 -11.95 22.06
CA LYS A 669 3.52 -10.88 21.08
C LYS A 669 2.28 -10.00 20.88
N ALA A 670 1.11 -10.61 20.77
CA ALA A 670 -0.16 -9.92 20.69
C ALA A 670 -0.46 -9.14 21.97
N TYR A 671 -0.34 -9.76 23.15
CA TYR A 671 -0.64 -9.11 24.43
C TYR A 671 0.33 -7.96 24.76
N TYR A 672 1.62 -8.28 24.90
CA TYR A 672 2.62 -7.34 25.41
C TYR A 672 3.08 -6.35 24.35
N SER A 673 3.35 -6.84 23.14
CA SER A 673 4.03 -6.05 22.11
C SER A 673 3.08 -5.34 21.15
N MET A 674 1.79 -5.72 21.11
CA MET A 674 0.77 -5.14 20.23
C MET A 674 -0.53 -4.69 20.95
N GLY A 675 -0.58 -4.70 22.29
CA GLY A 675 -1.72 -4.18 23.08
C GLY A 675 -3.01 -5.01 23.02
N GLY A 676 -2.91 -6.27 22.58
CA GLY A 676 -4.00 -7.22 22.42
C GLY A 676 -4.69 -7.21 21.06
N VAL A 677 -4.20 -6.43 20.08
CA VAL A 677 -4.72 -6.40 18.71
C VAL A 677 -3.58 -6.64 17.72
N SER A 678 -3.55 -7.79 17.07
CA SER A 678 -2.54 -8.11 16.07
C SER A 678 -3.10 -9.03 14.98
N GLY A 679 -2.54 -8.97 13.77
CA GLY A 679 -3.04 -9.78 12.66
C GLY A 679 -2.78 -11.29 12.80
N HIS A 680 -1.92 -11.71 13.72
CA HIS A 680 -1.58 -13.12 13.94
C HIS A 680 -2.35 -13.80 15.08
N ALA A 681 -2.81 -13.03 16.09
CA ALA A 681 -3.50 -13.48 17.30
C ALA A 681 -4.21 -12.31 18.01
N GLY A 682 -5.26 -12.61 18.80
CA GLY A 682 -6.00 -11.61 19.60
C GLY A 682 -7.52 -11.67 19.48
N LEU A 683 -8.06 -12.38 18.49
CA LEU A 683 -9.49 -12.51 18.27
C LEU A 683 -10.11 -13.47 19.29
N PHE A 684 -11.22 -13.06 19.90
CA PHE A 684 -12.11 -13.92 20.66
C PHE A 684 -13.36 -14.24 19.84
N SER A 685 -13.88 -15.46 19.96
CA SER A 685 -15.16 -15.87 19.36
C SER A 685 -15.82 -17.03 20.11
N ARG A 686 -17.05 -17.37 19.74
CA ARG A 686 -17.80 -18.55 20.22
C ARG A 686 -18.21 -19.43 19.03
N ALA A 687 -18.62 -20.67 19.30
CA ALA A 687 -18.86 -21.66 18.25
C ALA A 687 -19.91 -21.22 17.21
N GLY A 688 -21.05 -20.65 17.64
CA GLY A 688 -22.10 -20.16 16.74
C GLY A 688 -21.64 -19.05 15.79
N ASP A 689 -20.90 -18.05 16.28
CA ASP A 689 -20.38 -16.95 15.44
C ASP A 689 -19.33 -17.49 14.44
N MET A 690 -18.49 -18.43 14.87
CA MET A 690 -17.57 -19.15 13.97
C MET A 690 -18.29 -19.95 12.89
N GLY A 691 -19.42 -20.58 13.23
CA GLY A 691 -20.30 -21.25 12.27
C GLY A 691 -20.79 -20.30 11.17
N VAL A 692 -21.22 -19.08 11.52
CA VAL A 692 -21.62 -18.06 10.53
C VAL A 692 -20.45 -17.65 9.63
N LEU A 693 -19.26 -17.38 10.20
CA LEU A 693 -18.07 -17.04 9.41
C LEU A 693 -17.63 -18.18 8.47
N MET A 694 -17.81 -19.43 8.87
CA MET A 694 -17.54 -20.58 8.00
C MET A 694 -18.65 -20.79 6.96
N GLN A 695 -19.91 -20.47 7.28
CA GLN A 695 -20.99 -20.43 6.30
C GLN A 695 -20.77 -19.35 5.23
N VAL A 696 -20.15 -18.21 5.54
CA VAL A 696 -19.72 -17.20 4.53
C VAL A 696 -18.80 -17.84 3.48
N LEU A 697 -17.88 -18.72 3.89
CA LEU A 697 -16.98 -19.44 2.98
C LEU A 697 -17.74 -20.48 2.15
N LEU A 698 -18.61 -21.29 2.77
CA LEU A 698 -19.47 -22.24 2.05
C LEU A 698 -20.42 -21.54 1.05
N ASN A 699 -20.92 -20.36 1.40
CA ASN A 699 -21.74 -19.48 0.56
C ASN A 699 -20.94 -18.77 -0.55
N ARG A 700 -19.62 -18.88 -0.54
CA ARG A 700 -18.69 -18.22 -1.47
C ARG A 700 -18.65 -16.70 -1.39
N GLY A 701 -18.79 -16.14 -0.18
CA GLY A 701 -18.39 -14.76 0.11
C GLY A 701 -19.40 -13.88 0.82
N GLY A 702 -20.57 -14.39 1.20
CA GLY A 702 -21.56 -13.62 1.96
C GLY A 702 -22.56 -14.45 2.74
N TYR A 703 -23.47 -13.79 3.45
CA TYR A 703 -24.45 -14.42 4.35
C TYR A 703 -25.64 -13.48 4.56
N GLY A 704 -26.86 -13.95 4.30
CA GLY A 704 -28.01 -13.06 4.15
C GLY A 704 -27.76 -12.02 3.05
N ASP A 705 -28.04 -10.76 3.36
CA ASP A 705 -27.92 -9.63 2.43
C ASP A 705 -26.49 -9.07 2.37
N THR A 706 -25.56 -9.60 3.18
CA THR A 706 -24.20 -9.08 3.32
C THR A 706 -23.21 -9.88 2.48
N GLN A 707 -22.59 -9.24 1.48
CA GLN A 707 -21.37 -9.73 0.85
C GLN A 707 -20.13 -9.16 1.55
N LEU A 708 -19.16 -10.02 1.91
CA LEU A 708 -17.86 -9.61 2.45
C LEU A 708 -16.76 -9.61 1.37
N PHE A 709 -16.78 -10.59 0.47
CA PHE A 709 -15.82 -10.71 -0.63
C PHE A 709 -16.43 -11.47 -1.82
N SER A 710 -15.87 -11.31 -3.02
CA SER A 710 -16.38 -11.96 -4.22
C SER A 710 -16.00 -13.46 -4.28
N PRO A 711 -16.79 -14.29 -4.99
CA PRO A 711 -16.44 -15.70 -5.22
C PRO A 711 -15.08 -15.89 -5.89
N SER A 712 -14.67 -15.00 -6.81
CA SER A 712 -13.36 -15.06 -7.48
C SER A 712 -12.19 -14.80 -6.53
N VAL A 713 -12.37 -13.93 -5.53
CA VAL A 713 -11.35 -13.70 -4.49
C VAL A 713 -11.28 -14.89 -3.55
N LEU A 714 -12.40 -15.52 -3.18
CA LEU A 714 -12.34 -16.78 -2.43
C LEU A 714 -11.59 -17.87 -3.20
N ASP A 715 -11.84 -18.03 -4.50
CA ASP A 715 -11.12 -18.99 -5.35
C ASP A 715 -9.63 -18.69 -5.40
N GLN A 716 -9.24 -17.41 -5.53
CA GLN A 716 -7.84 -16.98 -5.48
C GLN A 716 -7.16 -17.31 -4.15
N PHE A 717 -7.83 -17.06 -3.01
CA PHE A 717 -7.24 -17.30 -1.69
C PHE A 717 -7.24 -18.79 -1.29
N SER A 718 -8.22 -19.56 -1.76
CA SER A 718 -8.36 -20.99 -1.44
C SER A 718 -7.66 -21.93 -2.44
N LYS A 719 -7.16 -21.43 -3.58
CA LYS A 719 -6.33 -22.19 -4.53
C LYS A 719 -5.08 -22.73 -3.82
N ALA A 720 -4.64 -23.94 -4.20
CA ALA A 720 -3.30 -24.43 -3.86
C ALA A 720 -2.20 -23.47 -4.35
N SER A 721 -1.20 -23.24 -3.50
CA SER A 721 0.10 -22.72 -3.92
C SER A 721 0.79 -23.72 -4.84
N ASP A 722 1.44 -23.24 -5.89
CA ASP A 722 2.17 -24.09 -6.82
C ASP A 722 3.44 -24.72 -6.17
N ALA A 723 3.89 -24.17 -5.03
CA ALA A 723 5.04 -24.67 -4.26
C ALA A 723 4.66 -25.65 -3.12
N ASP A 724 3.41 -25.61 -2.64
CA ASP A 724 2.91 -26.48 -1.56
C ASP A 724 1.38 -26.60 -1.68
N ILE A 725 0.90 -27.78 -2.08
CA ILE A 725 -0.53 -28.03 -2.30
C ILE A 725 -1.38 -27.95 -1.02
N THR A 726 -0.71 -27.98 0.14
CA THR A 726 -1.30 -27.92 1.47
C THR A 726 -1.46 -26.47 1.99
N LEU A 727 -1.09 -25.48 1.18
CA LEU A 727 -1.24 -24.05 1.44
C LEU A 727 -2.06 -23.36 0.35
N GLY A 728 -2.80 -22.33 0.72
CA GLY A 728 -3.32 -21.28 -0.18
C GLY A 728 -2.79 -19.92 0.25
N LEU A 729 -3.50 -18.84 -0.09
CA LEU A 729 -3.20 -17.51 0.45
C LEU A 729 -3.76 -17.45 1.89
N GLY A 730 -2.87 -17.68 2.85
CA GLY A 730 -3.16 -17.79 4.27
C GLY A 730 -3.78 -19.09 4.74
N TRP A 731 -4.66 -19.69 3.94
CA TRP A 731 -5.34 -20.93 4.30
C TRP A 731 -4.40 -22.13 4.32
N ARG A 732 -4.55 -23.01 5.32
CA ARG A 732 -4.09 -24.40 5.17
C ARG A 732 -5.15 -25.16 4.37
N ARG A 733 -4.70 -26.13 3.57
CA ARG A 733 -5.54 -27.02 2.77
C ARG A 733 -5.29 -28.47 3.20
N ALA A 734 -6.28 -29.34 3.05
CA ALA A 734 -6.10 -30.78 3.32
C ALA A 734 -5.00 -31.42 2.46
N GLY A 735 -4.76 -30.87 1.26
CA GLY A 735 -3.63 -31.23 0.40
C GLY A 735 -3.62 -32.72 0.04
N ASN A 736 -4.75 -33.23 -0.47
CA ASN A 736 -4.92 -34.65 -0.83
C ASN A 736 -4.61 -35.63 0.32
N GLY A 737 -4.83 -35.22 1.57
CA GLY A 737 -4.62 -36.04 2.77
C GLY A 737 -3.26 -35.83 3.46
N GLU A 738 -2.35 -35.03 2.90
CA GLU A 738 -1.06 -34.70 3.53
C GLU A 738 -1.23 -34.03 4.90
N ARG A 739 -2.29 -33.25 5.11
CA ARG A 739 -2.64 -32.65 6.42
C ARG A 739 -3.72 -33.41 7.19
N ARG A 740 -3.77 -34.74 7.10
CA ARG A 740 -4.70 -35.61 7.87
C ARG A 740 -4.69 -35.38 9.39
N TRP A 741 -3.59 -34.89 9.96
CA TRP A 741 -3.49 -34.54 11.39
C TRP A 741 -4.37 -33.33 11.77
N HIS A 742 -4.75 -32.48 10.82
CA HIS A 742 -5.69 -31.37 11.01
C HIS A 742 -7.06 -31.73 10.42
N PHE A 743 -7.09 -32.22 9.19
CA PHE A 743 -8.32 -32.38 8.40
C PHE A 743 -8.97 -33.77 8.48
N GLY A 744 -8.35 -34.76 9.13
CA GLY A 744 -8.74 -36.17 9.00
C GLY A 744 -8.40 -36.75 7.62
N PRO A 745 -8.63 -38.06 7.38
CA PRO A 745 -8.33 -38.72 6.11
C PRO A 745 -9.43 -38.55 5.05
N TYR A 746 -10.64 -38.14 5.46
CA TYR A 746 -11.83 -38.07 4.61
C TYR A 746 -12.07 -36.70 3.95
N ALA A 747 -11.35 -35.67 4.39
CA ALA A 747 -11.46 -34.32 3.83
C ALA A 747 -11.08 -34.26 2.35
N SER A 748 -11.86 -33.52 1.58
CA SER A 748 -11.64 -33.36 0.15
C SER A 748 -10.40 -32.51 -0.16
N PRO A 749 -9.87 -32.56 -1.39
CA PRO A 749 -8.84 -31.62 -1.87
C PRO A 749 -9.24 -30.14 -1.83
N GLN A 750 -10.52 -29.82 -1.62
CA GLN A 750 -11.04 -28.45 -1.50
C GLN A 750 -11.08 -27.97 -0.05
N ALA A 751 -10.92 -28.85 0.94
CA ALA A 751 -11.01 -28.48 2.34
C ALA A 751 -9.92 -27.47 2.75
N ILE A 752 -10.34 -26.38 3.38
CA ILE A 752 -9.51 -25.31 3.93
C ILE A 752 -9.77 -25.08 5.41
N GLY A 753 -8.83 -24.50 6.13
CA GLY A 753 -9.02 -24.18 7.55
C GLY A 753 -7.75 -23.74 8.26
N HIS A 754 -7.81 -23.64 9.59
CA HIS A 754 -6.64 -23.35 10.41
C HIS A 754 -6.76 -23.93 11.83
N THR A 755 -5.64 -24.02 12.54
CA THR A 755 -5.59 -24.38 13.97
C THR A 755 -5.09 -23.20 14.82
N GLY A 756 -5.45 -23.15 16.09
CA GLY A 756 -5.00 -22.17 17.07
C GLY A 756 -4.30 -22.86 18.24
N TRP A 757 -3.18 -22.28 18.70
CA TRP A 757 -2.33 -22.85 19.75
C TRP A 757 -3.08 -23.18 21.05
N THR A 758 -4.08 -22.36 21.42
CA THR A 758 -4.99 -22.55 22.56
C THR A 758 -5.80 -23.85 22.52
N GLY A 759 -5.94 -24.47 21.34
CA GLY A 759 -6.72 -25.68 21.13
C GLY A 759 -7.93 -25.51 20.21
N THR A 760 -7.92 -24.52 19.31
CA THR A 760 -9.02 -24.27 18.37
C THR A 760 -8.74 -24.87 16.99
N VAL A 761 -9.76 -25.39 16.32
CA VAL A 761 -9.67 -25.98 14.97
C VAL A 761 -10.86 -25.52 14.14
N THR A 762 -10.58 -25.16 12.90
CA THR A 762 -11.60 -24.96 11.87
C THR A 762 -11.28 -25.80 10.63
N VAL A 763 -12.33 -26.39 10.06
CA VAL A 763 -12.31 -27.09 8.75
C VAL A 763 -13.57 -26.71 7.98
N VAL A 764 -13.40 -26.13 6.79
CA VAL A 764 -14.46 -25.89 5.81
C VAL A 764 -14.19 -26.78 4.61
N ASP A 765 -15.12 -27.65 4.25
CA ASP A 765 -15.05 -28.48 3.04
C ASP A 765 -16.20 -28.18 2.08
N PRO A 766 -15.97 -27.35 1.05
CA PRO A 766 -16.98 -27.02 0.04
C PRO A 766 -17.48 -28.21 -0.78
N ALA A 767 -16.74 -29.33 -0.84
CA ALA A 767 -17.14 -30.49 -1.62
C ALA A 767 -18.26 -31.31 -0.95
N TYR A 768 -18.34 -31.26 0.39
CA TYR A 768 -19.36 -31.93 1.19
C TYR A 768 -20.37 -30.95 1.83
N ASP A 769 -20.22 -29.65 1.55
CA ASP A 769 -20.88 -28.54 2.26
C ASP A 769 -20.82 -28.64 3.78
N LEU A 770 -19.62 -28.91 4.29
CA LEU A 770 -19.35 -29.21 5.68
C LEU A 770 -18.49 -28.12 6.32
N ALA A 771 -18.82 -27.74 7.55
CA ALA A 771 -17.97 -26.89 8.39
C ALA A 771 -17.90 -27.45 9.82
N ILE A 772 -16.67 -27.56 10.35
CA ILE A 772 -16.38 -28.13 11.67
C ILE A 772 -15.64 -27.09 12.51
N VAL A 773 -16.25 -26.68 13.62
CA VAL A 773 -15.67 -25.79 14.63
C VAL A 773 -15.44 -26.60 15.90
N LEU A 774 -14.18 -26.78 16.30
CA LEU A 774 -13.83 -27.31 17.60
C LEU A 774 -13.08 -26.24 18.39
N LEU A 775 -13.66 -25.76 19.48
CA LEU A 775 -13.03 -24.81 20.40
C LEU A 775 -12.74 -25.52 21.72
N THR A 776 -11.49 -25.51 22.17
CA THR A 776 -11.11 -26.10 23.46
C THR A 776 -10.25 -25.15 24.26
N ASN A 777 -10.22 -25.34 25.58
CA ASN A 777 -9.25 -24.77 26.49
C ASN A 777 -8.14 -25.77 26.82
N ARG A 778 -7.66 -26.50 25.81
CA ARG A 778 -6.60 -27.52 25.92
C ARG A 778 -5.40 -27.09 26.78
N LYS A 779 -5.00 -25.83 26.66
CA LYS A 779 -3.83 -25.25 27.35
C LYS A 779 -4.07 -24.92 28.82
N HIS A 780 -5.31 -24.98 29.30
CA HIS A 780 -5.64 -24.84 30.72
C HIS A 780 -5.44 -26.18 31.45
N SER A 781 -4.23 -26.73 31.33
CA SER A 781 -3.79 -28.00 31.89
C SER A 781 -2.43 -27.84 32.59
N HIS A 782 -2.02 -28.84 33.36
CA HIS A 782 -0.65 -28.92 33.87
C HIS A 782 0.38 -28.98 32.73
N ILE A 783 1.62 -28.63 33.06
CA ILE A 783 2.77 -28.64 32.15
C ILE A 783 3.81 -29.64 32.67
N THR A 784 4.12 -30.63 31.83
CA THR A 784 5.21 -31.59 32.01
C THR A 784 6.46 -31.10 31.27
N GLU A 785 7.61 -31.55 31.72
CA GLU A 785 8.90 -31.32 31.07
C GLU A 785 9.40 -32.66 30.56
N LYS A 786 9.69 -32.75 29.25
CA LYS A 786 10.18 -33.98 28.62
C LYS A 786 11.70 -34.11 28.77
N GLU A 787 12.24 -35.28 28.45
CA GLU A 787 13.68 -35.58 28.60
C GLU A 787 14.59 -34.64 27.80
N ASP A 788 14.06 -34.07 26.71
CA ASP A 788 14.69 -33.05 25.85
C ASP A 788 14.53 -31.61 26.38
N LYS A 789 13.95 -31.45 27.59
CA LYS A 789 13.57 -30.18 28.24
C LYS A 789 12.45 -29.39 27.56
N ASN A 790 11.75 -29.99 26.59
CA ASN A 790 10.58 -29.33 26.00
C ASN A 790 9.41 -29.32 27.00
N LEU A 791 8.80 -28.14 27.17
CA LEU A 791 7.62 -27.94 28.01
C LEU A 791 6.37 -28.30 27.23
N VAL A 792 5.63 -29.29 27.70
CA VAL A 792 4.43 -29.81 27.05
C VAL A 792 3.24 -29.64 27.97
N PHE A 793 2.13 -29.11 27.43
CA PHE A 793 0.87 -29.07 28.18
C PHE A 793 0.26 -30.46 28.12
N ALA A 794 -0.19 -31.00 29.26
CA ALA A 794 -0.86 -32.29 29.30
C ALA A 794 -2.02 -32.38 28.29
N GLY A 795 -2.75 -31.27 28.09
CA GLY A 795 -3.80 -31.15 27.07
C GLY A 795 -3.35 -31.44 25.62
N ASP A 796 -2.09 -31.19 25.28
CA ASP A 796 -1.54 -31.49 23.94
C ASP A 796 -1.39 -33.00 23.68
N GLU A 797 -1.37 -33.82 24.74
CA GLU A 797 -1.10 -35.26 24.63
C GLU A 797 -2.37 -36.09 24.39
N TYR A 798 -3.56 -35.52 24.62
CA TYR A 798 -4.88 -36.11 24.32
C TYR A 798 -5.20 -36.10 22.82
N GLU A 799 -6.02 -37.04 22.34
CA GLU A 799 -6.44 -37.18 20.94
C GLU A 799 -7.32 -36.01 20.46
N LEU A 800 -8.20 -35.49 21.31
CA LEU A 800 -8.93 -34.24 21.08
C LEU A 800 -7.98 -33.05 20.91
N GLY A 801 -6.83 -33.10 21.59
CA GLY A 801 -5.72 -32.16 21.44
C GLY A 801 -4.90 -32.34 20.15
N ARG A 802 -5.02 -33.48 19.46
CA ARG A 802 -4.33 -33.80 18.19
C ARG A 802 -5.19 -33.60 16.94
N TYR A 803 -6.48 -33.29 17.12
CA TYR A 803 -7.45 -32.84 16.12
C TYR A 803 -7.87 -33.85 15.03
N GLY A 804 -6.94 -34.51 14.35
CA GLY A 804 -7.25 -35.37 13.20
C GLY A 804 -8.26 -36.48 13.53
N SER A 805 -8.12 -37.09 14.71
CA SER A 805 -8.98 -38.18 15.20
C SER A 805 -10.43 -37.74 15.37
N ILE A 806 -10.68 -36.65 16.10
CA ILE A 806 -12.04 -36.10 16.31
C ILE A 806 -12.66 -35.58 15.00
N VAL A 807 -11.88 -34.97 14.11
CA VAL A 807 -12.36 -34.53 12.79
C VAL A 807 -12.75 -35.74 11.93
N SER A 808 -12.02 -36.85 12.01
CA SER A 808 -12.35 -38.09 11.30
C SER A 808 -13.71 -38.66 11.72
N LEU A 809 -13.97 -38.71 13.04
CA LEU A 809 -15.26 -39.16 13.58
C LEU A 809 -16.42 -38.24 13.18
N VAL A 810 -16.19 -36.94 13.04
CA VAL A 810 -17.20 -35.99 12.52
C VAL A 810 -17.51 -36.27 11.05
N TYR A 811 -16.51 -36.58 10.22
CA TYR A 811 -16.73 -37.00 8.83
C TYR A 811 -17.52 -38.31 8.75
N GLU A 812 -17.17 -39.31 9.55
CA GLU A 812 -17.89 -40.59 9.61
C GLU A 812 -19.37 -40.38 9.98
N ALA A 813 -19.64 -39.55 11.00
CA ALA A 813 -20.99 -39.22 11.43
C ALA A 813 -21.86 -38.51 10.37
N VAL A 814 -21.27 -37.74 9.45
CA VAL A 814 -22.03 -36.97 8.41
C VAL A 814 -21.97 -37.57 7.01
N LEU A 815 -21.10 -38.55 6.74
CA LEU A 815 -20.99 -39.24 5.45
C LEU A 815 -21.64 -40.64 5.44
N HIS A 816 -21.91 -41.23 6.61
CA HIS A 816 -22.61 -42.51 6.75
C HIS A 816 -24.09 -42.31 7.16
N GLU A 817 -24.94 -41.88 6.23
CA GLU A 817 -26.40 -41.66 6.44
C GLU A 817 -27.27 -42.93 6.46
#